data_AF-A0A3M1KVL9-F1
#
_entry.id   AF-A0A3M1KVL9-F1
#
_cell.length_a   1.000
_cell.length_b   1.000
_cell.length_c   1.000
_cell.angle_alpha   90.00
_cell.angle_beta   90.00
_cell.angle_gamma   90.00
#
_symmetry.space_group_name_H-M   'P 1'
#
loop_
_entity.id
_entity.type
_entity.pdbx_description
1 polymer ?
#
loop_
_entity_poly.entity_id
_entity_poly.type
_entity_poly.pdbx_seq_one_letter_code
_entity_poly.pdbx_strand_id
1 'polypeptide(L)'
;MSFLLFLLLLPACADYKLHYAREAADWQQDRPPQDLQLEHRMYLVGDAGNAPLGGTTPVLKYLKKVLAEEGPNSSILFLGDNIYPDGLPPKEDVKNRTLAEYRLRIQLEALENFQGRPIFLPGNHDWRNGLKGLRSQEKMVEKFLNKGIEDDDDWENYFLPDGGCPGPEVVELNDKLVVIVIDTQWWLADWDKEPRIHEGCEIKNKFMFRFMFENAVRKHRSKNVVIAMHHPVHSFGPHGGRFTWKEHLFPFTEIKDNLYIPFPIVGTVYAFLRGSIATKQDINHQEYKELTESLLAGVKKNGSFIFAAGHEHNLQYIERDFQKYIISGAGSKTSPAGLGKGGFFSYGRKGYATLEFYEDGQAWVQFWVPNAEGTDARLVFQKKVKDKLSTIEENIPTEFPEYEQLSDTVTRPLVRYELEPKGPVHNFLFGEHYRDLYLRQYRLPVLDLGTWRGGMTPIQRGGGNQTNSLRLADAQGHQFVMRDLTKDVTRLLPFPFNKMSLAQFIAVDNFLSTHPYAPLALPPMAEAIRIYHTNPEFFYIPKQPALGIHNDIYGGSVYLVEERPGGSWKGTDVFGGAHKFVSTPELSEKLTTKYSHRVDQPWALRSRLFDFVIGDWDRHDDQWRWARFDQPDGIKLYRPVPRDRDQAFSKYDGLFTRIATITAPFLRQLRVYSPKIGNIKWAAWSPRHFDNSFLNQLDWNEWENQVHFIQENLTDAVVDSAFLSWPDYPRQTSAPYIRQVLKQRRDQLLNTARRYYEFLSREVDVYGTEDRERFRIERLDDRRTRVRMYELSKKGKEKDLLYDRTFTHGPTREIHIYGLDGDDEFIVTGRVSKGVKLRLVGGLGEDLFHDESRVGGLGKKTLIYDNKLKNILETGPESRDKRSNRA
;
A
#
# COMPACT_ATOMS: atom_id res chain seq x y z
N MET A 1 -51.72 -16.51 -14.85
CA MET A 1 -50.52 -16.15 -15.66
C MET A 1 -50.29 -14.63 -15.70
N SER A 2 -51.30 -13.78 -15.99
CA SER A 2 -51.13 -12.31 -16.01
C SER A 2 -50.69 -11.68 -14.68
N PHE A 3 -51.11 -12.20 -13.53
CA PHE A 3 -50.71 -11.66 -12.22
C PHE A 3 -49.24 -11.94 -11.88
N LEU A 4 -48.71 -13.12 -12.27
CA LEU A 4 -47.29 -13.44 -12.16
C LEU A 4 -46.45 -12.60 -13.14
N LEU A 5 -46.96 -12.32 -14.35
CA LEU A 5 -46.31 -11.41 -15.30
C LEU A 5 -46.24 -9.97 -14.76
N PHE A 6 -47.27 -9.52 -14.03
CA PHE A 6 -47.30 -8.18 -13.43
C PHE A 6 -46.33 -8.06 -12.25
N LEU A 7 -46.18 -9.11 -11.43
CA LEU A 7 -45.18 -9.19 -10.36
C LEU A 7 -43.74 -9.22 -10.90
N LEU A 8 -43.52 -9.75 -12.10
CA LEU A 8 -42.23 -9.73 -12.80
C LEU A 8 -41.87 -8.36 -13.42
N LEU A 9 -42.84 -7.43 -13.52
CA LEU A 9 -42.64 -6.06 -14.03
C LEU A 9 -42.37 -5.03 -12.93
N LEU A 10 -42.50 -5.39 -11.65
CA LEU A 10 -42.17 -4.52 -10.50
C LEU A 10 -40.68 -4.10 -10.36
N PRO A 11 -39.66 -4.78 -10.96
CA PRO A 11 -38.29 -4.26 -10.93
C PRO A 11 -37.99 -3.22 -12.02
N ALA A 12 -38.92 -2.92 -12.94
CA ALA A 12 -38.74 -1.95 -14.02
C ALA A 12 -38.83 -0.49 -13.53
N CYS A 13 -37.85 -0.05 -12.74
CA CYS A 13 -37.75 1.30 -12.17
C CYS A 13 -36.65 2.18 -12.80
N ALA A 14 -35.99 1.75 -13.88
CA ALA A 14 -35.00 2.56 -14.59
C ALA A 14 -35.58 3.14 -15.89
N ASP A 15 -35.34 4.43 -16.12
CA ASP A 15 -35.71 5.12 -17.35
C ASP A 15 -34.75 6.30 -17.63
N TYR A 16 -35.00 7.08 -18.69
CA TYR A 16 -34.16 8.22 -19.08
C TYR A 16 -34.60 9.54 -18.44
N LYS A 17 -35.57 9.52 -17.52
CA LYS A 17 -36.14 10.71 -16.89
C LYS A 17 -35.31 11.13 -15.68
N LEU A 18 -35.65 12.32 -15.19
CA LEU A 18 -35.05 12.96 -14.04
C LEU A 18 -35.71 12.44 -12.77
N HIS A 19 -34.92 11.90 -11.85
CA HIS A 19 -35.39 11.39 -10.56
C HIS A 19 -34.71 12.10 -9.41
N TYR A 20 -35.51 12.44 -8.39
CA TYR A 20 -35.04 12.99 -7.12
C TYR A 20 -35.56 12.14 -5.97
N ALA A 21 -34.74 11.92 -4.95
CA ALA A 21 -35.22 11.41 -3.68
C ALA A 21 -36.14 12.43 -3.01
N ARG A 22 -37.01 11.97 -2.11
CA ARG A 22 -37.91 12.85 -1.37
C ARG A 22 -37.14 13.92 -0.58
N GLU A 23 -36.01 13.53 -0.01
CA GLU A 23 -35.08 14.36 0.76
C GLU A 23 -34.29 15.34 -0.13
N ALA A 24 -34.34 15.18 -1.45
CA ALA A 24 -33.65 16.00 -2.45
C ALA A 24 -34.62 16.73 -3.38
N ALA A 25 -35.93 16.69 -3.11
CA ALA A 25 -36.95 17.28 -3.98
C ALA A 25 -36.81 18.80 -4.11
N ASP A 26 -36.37 19.47 -3.04
CA ASP A 26 -36.17 20.92 -2.95
C ASP A 26 -34.70 21.35 -3.15
N TRP A 27 -33.92 20.58 -3.93
CA TRP A 27 -32.48 20.83 -4.14
C TRP A 27 -32.15 22.25 -4.63
N GLN A 28 -33.09 22.95 -5.29
CA GLN A 28 -32.90 24.33 -5.73
C GLN A 28 -32.73 25.31 -4.56
N GLN A 29 -33.15 24.92 -3.36
CA GLN A 29 -32.95 25.64 -2.10
C GLN A 29 -31.63 25.28 -1.41
N ASP A 30 -31.09 24.09 -1.69
CA ASP A 30 -29.79 23.62 -1.17
C ASP A 30 -28.67 24.31 -1.94
N ARG A 31 -28.26 25.52 -1.52
CA ARG A 31 -27.26 26.35 -2.20
C ARG A 31 -26.00 26.52 -1.35
N PRO A 32 -24.82 26.62 -1.98
CA PRO A 32 -23.64 27.10 -1.28
C PRO A 32 -23.91 28.44 -0.60
N PRO A 33 -23.46 28.65 0.65
CA PRO A 33 -23.49 29.94 1.31
C PRO A 33 -22.90 31.04 0.42
N GLN A 34 -23.57 32.20 0.35
CA GLN A 34 -23.18 33.28 -0.58
C GLN A 34 -21.87 33.97 -0.19
N ASP A 35 -21.48 33.85 1.07
CA ASP A 35 -20.27 34.40 1.68
C ASP A 35 -19.05 33.47 1.53
N LEU A 36 -19.25 32.21 1.16
CA LEU A 36 -18.13 31.29 0.93
C LEU A 36 -17.50 31.53 -0.44
N GLN A 37 -16.19 31.75 -0.45
CA GLN A 37 -15.40 31.90 -1.67
C GLN A 37 -15.03 30.53 -2.24
N LEU A 38 -15.22 30.38 -3.55
CA LEU A 38 -14.83 29.18 -4.28
C LEU A 38 -13.30 29.12 -4.37
N GLU A 39 -12.71 28.08 -3.80
CA GLU A 39 -11.25 27.84 -3.79
C GLU A 39 -10.82 27.01 -5.00
N HIS A 40 -11.61 25.99 -5.39
CA HIS A 40 -11.29 25.13 -6.54
C HIS A 40 -12.54 24.56 -7.22
N ARG A 41 -12.57 24.53 -8.55
CA ARG A 41 -13.62 23.87 -9.34
C ARG A 41 -13.08 22.66 -10.11
N MET A 42 -13.70 21.50 -9.91
CA MET A 42 -13.35 20.26 -10.59
C MET A 42 -14.49 19.78 -11.49
N TYR A 43 -14.21 19.61 -12.77
CA TYR A 43 -15.13 19.06 -13.77
C TYR A 43 -14.96 17.53 -13.84
N LEU A 44 -16.07 16.80 -13.93
CA LEU A 44 -16.10 15.34 -14.00
C LEU A 44 -16.85 14.90 -15.25
N VAL A 45 -16.15 14.25 -16.19
CA VAL A 45 -16.74 13.78 -17.46
C VAL A 45 -16.22 12.38 -17.80
N GLY A 46 -17.10 11.38 -17.80
CA GLY A 46 -16.81 10.02 -18.26
C GLY A 46 -17.44 9.75 -19.62
N ASP A 47 -16.91 8.73 -20.30
CA ASP A 47 -17.48 8.16 -21.52
C ASP A 47 -17.67 9.22 -22.63
N ALA A 48 -16.68 10.11 -22.79
CA ALA A 48 -16.69 11.15 -23.81
C ALA A 48 -16.24 10.66 -25.20
N GLY A 49 -15.75 9.42 -25.30
CA GLY A 49 -15.05 8.89 -26.47
C GLY A 49 -15.88 8.43 -27.67
N ASN A 50 -17.15 8.84 -27.82
CA ASN A 50 -18.03 8.34 -28.90
C ASN A 50 -18.49 9.43 -29.90
N ALA A 51 -17.67 10.45 -30.16
CA ALA A 51 -18.01 11.41 -31.21
C ALA A 51 -17.95 10.82 -32.64
N PRO A 52 -18.80 11.29 -33.57
CA PRO A 52 -18.71 10.95 -34.98
C PRO A 52 -17.54 11.68 -35.65
N LEU A 53 -16.98 11.08 -36.70
CA LEU A 53 -15.93 11.72 -37.50
C LEU A 53 -16.44 13.04 -38.08
N GLY A 54 -15.70 14.14 -37.86
CA GLY A 54 -16.07 15.48 -38.32
C GLY A 54 -17.08 16.23 -37.44
N GLY A 55 -17.49 15.67 -36.29
CA GLY A 55 -18.35 16.35 -35.31
C GLY A 55 -17.87 16.20 -33.85
N THR A 56 -18.55 16.88 -32.94
CA THR A 56 -18.31 16.81 -31.49
C THR A 56 -19.59 16.45 -30.73
N THR A 57 -19.49 16.13 -29.45
CA THR A 57 -20.67 15.93 -28.59
C THR A 57 -21.14 17.27 -28.02
N PRO A 58 -22.44 17.42 -27.68
CA PRO A 58 -22.92 18.64 -27.04
C PRO A 58 -22.20 18.97 -25.73
N VAL A 59 -21.80 17.94 -24.97
CA VAL A 59 -21.03 18.09 -23.73
C VAL A 59 -19.65 18.65 -24.01
N LEU A 60 -18.86 18.04 -24.91
CA LEU A 60 -17.51 18.51 -25.22
C LEU A 60 -17.52 19.91 -25.85
N LYS A 61 -18.52 20.20 -26.69
CA LYS A 61 -18.69 21.53 -27.28
C LYS A 61 -18.94 22.60 -26.22
N TYR A 62 -19.81 22.30 -25.25
CA TYR A 62 -20.08 23.22 -24.15
C TYR A 62 -18.86 23.37 -23.22
N LEU A 63 -18.20 22.25 -22.87
CA LEU A 63 -17.00 22.24 -22.05
C LEU A 63 -15.87 23.05 -22.67
N LYS A 64 -15.66 22.97 -23.99
CA LYS A 64 -14.67 23.80 -24.70
C LYS A 64 -14.87 25.30 -24.44
N LYS A 65 -16.12 25.76 -24.37
CA LYS A 65 -16.45 27.16 -24.08
C LYS A 65 -16.13 27.49 -22.62
N VAL A 66 -16.64 26.71 -21.66
CA VAL A 66 -16.53 27.06 -20.24
C VAL A 66 -15.12 26.86 -19.68
N LEU A 67 -14.40 25.81 -20.11
CA LEU A 67 -13.04 25.55 -19.63
C LEU A 67 -12.05 26.63 -20.10
N ALA A 68 -12.26 27.23 -21.27
CA ALA A 68 -11.43 28.34 -21.74
C ALA A 68 -11.56 29.61 -20.87
N GLU A 69 -12.61 29.70 -20.04
CA GLU A 69 -12.86 30.81 -19.10
C GLU A 69 -12.44 30.45 -17.66
N GLU A 70 -12.03 29.20 -17.39
CA GLU A 70 -11.61 28.75 -16.06
C GLU A 70 -10.16 29.15 -15.76
N GLY A 71 -9.93 29.61 -14.53
CA GLY A 71 -8.60 29.95 -14.02
C GLY A 71 -7.78 28.73 -13.58
N PRO A 72 -6.56 28.94 -13.06
CA PRO A 72 -5.65 27.85 -12.66
C PRO A 72 -6.16 27.02 -11.47
N ASN A 73 -7.04 27.59 -10.63
CA ASN A 73 -7.68 26.90 -9.51
C ASN A 73 -8.86 26.04 -9.99
N SER A 74 -8.62 25.25 -11.03
CA SER A 74 -9.61 24.36 -11.62
C SER A 74 -8.95 23.08 -12.14
N SER A 75 -9.78 22.07 -12.36
CA SER A 75 -9.33 20.78 -12.90
C SER A 75 -10.44 20.10 -13.68
N ILE A 76 -10.08 19.21 -14.60
CA ILE A 76 -11.05 18.34 -15.29
C ILE A 76 -10.56 16.91 -15.30
N LEU A 77 -11.44 15.99 -14.88
CA LEU A 77 -11.20 14.56 -14.88
C LEU A 77 -12.01 13.90 -16.00
N PHE A 78 -11.31 13.31 -16.96
CA PHE A 78 -11.87 12.39 -17.94
C PHE A 78 -11.90 10.97 -17.35
N LEU A 79 -13.07 10.53 -16.90
CA LEU A 79 -13.29 9.34 -16.06
C LEU A 79 -13.33 8.02 -16.85
N GLY A 80 -12.51 7.88 -17.89
CA GLY A 80 -12.41 6.67 -18.71
C GLY A 80 -13.39 6.58 -19.86
N ASP A 81 -13.16 5.56 -20.69
CA ASP A 81 -13.81 5.36 -21.99
C ASP A 81 -13.64 6.57 -22.91
N ASN A 82 -12.38 6.99 -22.99
CA ASN A 82 -11.95 8.13 -23.81
C ASN A 82 -11.98 7.76 -25.29
N ILE A 83 -11.91 6.47 -25.65
CA ILE A 83 -11.98 6.01 -27.04
C ILE A 83 -12.88 4.77 -27.19
N TYR A 84 -14.05 4.96 -27.80
CA TYR A 84 -14.90 3.85 -28.23
C TYR A 84 -14.54 3.32 -29.63
N PRO A 85 -14.98 2.10 -30.00
CA PRO A 85 -15.33 1.03 -29.07
C PRO A 85 -14.10 0.31 -28.53
N ASP A 86 -12.93 0.41 -29.15
CA ASP A 86 -11.82 -0.50 -28.84
C ASP A 86 -10.51 0.19 -28.42
N GLY A 87 -10.58 1.38 -27.83
CA GLY A 87 -9.35 2.08 -27.43
C GLY A 87 -8.55 2.52 -28.65
N LEU A 88 -7.24 2.73 -28.49
CA LEU A 88 -6.36 3.11 -29.59
C LEU A 88 -5.78 1.87 -30.31
N PRO A 89 -6.14 1.62 -31.59
CA PRO A 89 -5.64 0.49 -32.37
C PRO A 89 -4.15 0.62 -32.72
N PRO A 90 -3.47 -0.50 -33.03
CA PRO A 90 -2.09 -0.48 -33.49
C PRO A 90 -1.98 0.27 -34.84
N LYS A 91 -0.78 0.72 -35.20
CA LYS A 91 -0.56 1.64 -36.33
C LYS A 91 -0.96 1.03 -37.69
N GLU A 92 -0.97 -0.29 -37.76
CA GLU A 92 -1.31 -1.09 -38.94
C GLU A 92 -2.82 -1.04 -39.25
N ASP A 93 -3.68 -0.80 -38.26
CA ASP A 93 -5.13 -0.64 -38.44
C ASP A 93 -5.51 0.83 -38.69
N VAL A 94 -5.06 1.35 -39.84
CA VAL A 94 -5.21 2.76 -40.22
C VAL A 94 -6.66 3.25 -40.13
N LYS A 95 -7.62 2.42 -40.56
CA LYS A 95 -9.03 2.81 -40.64
C LYS A 95 -9.62 3.04 -39.25
N ASN A 96 -9.47 2.08 -38.33
CA ASN A 96 -10.04 2.22 -36.99
C ASN A 96 -9.24 3.22 -36.16
N ARG A 97 -7.91 3.29 -36.38
CA ARG A 97 -7.03 4.24 -35.69
C ARG A 97 -7.37 5.70 -36.02
N THR A 98 -7.71 6.01 -37.26
CA THR A 98 -8.11 7.38 -37.65
C THR A 98 -9.31 7.88 -36.83
N LEU A 99 -10.32 7.03 -36.63
CA LEU A 99 -11.49 7.39 -35.81
C LEU A 99 -11.15 7.48 -34.32
N ALA A 100 -10.31 6.58 -33.82
CA ALA A 100 -9.84 6.59 -32.44
C ALA A 100 -9.05 7.87 -32.10
N GLU A 101 -8.08 8.23 -32.94
CA GLU A 101 -7.29 9.46 -32.80
C GLU A 101 -8.17 10.71 -32.92
N TYR A 102 -9.17 10.71 -33.81
CA TYR A 102 -10.16 11.79 -33.90
C TYR A 102 -10.92 11.98 -32.58
N ARG A 103 -11.42 10.89 -32.00
CA ARG A 103 -12.22 10.89 -30.76
C ARG A 103 -11.43 11.39 -29.56
N LEU A 104 -10.16 11.00 -29.46
CA LEU A 104 -9.28 11.52 -28.41
C LEU A 104 -8.94 12.99 -28.67
N ARG A 105 -8.60 13.36 -29.91
CA ARG A 105 -8.24 14.74 -30.27
C ARG A 105 -9.34 15.74 -29.93
N ILE A 106 -10.61 15.45 -30.18
CA ILE A 106 -11.68 16.40 -29.86
C ILE A 106 -11.87 16.65 -28.35
N GLN A 107 -11.47 15.71 -27.50
CA GLN A 107 -11.46 15.89 -26.04
C GLN A 107 -10.31 16.80 -25.64
N LEU A 108 -9.13 16.58 -26.24
CA LEU A 108 -7.96 17.43 -26.07
C LEU A 108 -8.20 18.86 -26.58
N GLU A 109 -8.92 19.02 -27.70
CA GLU A 109 -9.31 20.33 -28.25
C GLU A 109 -10.35 21.07 -27.37
N ALA A 110 -11.05 20.37 -26.47
CA ALA A 110 -11.91 21.01 -25.48
C ALA A 110 -11.10 21.64 -24.34
N LEU A 111 -9.82 21.32 -24.23
CA LEU A 111 -8.88 21.86 -23.25
C LEU A 111 -8.04 23.02 -23.80
N GLU A 112 -8.26 23.44 -25.04
CA GLU A 112 -7.58 24.61 -25.59
C GLU A 112 -7.89 25.85 -24.74
N ASN A 113 -6.83 26.53 -24.29
CA ASN A 113 -6.87 27.69 -23.38
C ASN A 113 -7.35 27.40 -21.95
N PHE A 114 -7.55 26.13 -21.58
CA PHE A 114 -7.81 25.77 -20.19
C PHE A 114 -6.55 25.97 -19.35
N GLN A 115 -6.63 26.75 -18.28
CA GLN A 115 -5.49 27.03 -17.39
C GLN A 115 -5.38 26.07 -16.21
N GLY A 116 -6.42 25.29 -15.94
CA GLY A 116 -6.44 24.31 -14.86
C GLY A 116 -5.77 22.99 -15.23
N ARG A 117 -5.86 22.00 -14.32
CA ARG A 117 -5.21 20.69 -14.48
C ARG A 117 -6.13 19.65 -15.14
N PRO A 118 -5.84 19.17 -16.36
CA PRO A 118 -6.52 18.01 -16.93
C PRO A 118 -5.97 16.71 -16.34
N ILE A 119 -6.84 15.72 -16.14
CA ILE A 119 -6.49 14.37 -15.70
C ILE A 119 -7.34 13.39 -16.51
N PHE A 120 -6.69 12.49 -17.25
CA PHE A 120 -7.33 11.39 -17.95
C PHE A 120 -7.09 10.10 -17.16
N LEU A 121 -8.11 9.26 -17.03
CA LEU A 121 -7.93 7.87 -16.57
C LEU A 121 -8.54 6.91 -17.60
N PRO A 122 -8.10 5.63 -17.64
CA PRO A 122 -8.65 4.66 -18.58
C PRO A 122 -9.96 4.02 -18.11
N GLY A 123 -10.81 3.73 -19.08
CA GLY A 123 -11.96 2.84 -18.93
C GLY A 123 -11.75 1.49 -19.59
N ASN A 124 -12.77 0.64 -19.57
CA ASN A 124 -12.66 -0.71 -20.11
C ASN A 124 -12.55 -0.74 -21.64
N HIS A 125 -13.10 0.26 -22.34
CA HIS A 125 -12.93 0.39 -23.79
C HIS A 125 -11.51 0.78 -24.17
N ASP A 126 -10.85 1.64 -23.38
CA ASP A 126 -9.46 2.07 -23.63
C ASP A 126 -8.48 0.88 -23.59
N TRP A 127 -8.75 -0.12 -22.74
CA TRP A 127 -7.94 -1.34 -22.57
C TRP A 127 -8.09 -2.39 -23.69
N ARG A 128 -9.00 -2.24 -24.65
CA ARG A 128 -9.33 -3.35 -25.59
C ARG A 128 -8.21 -3.69 -26.59
N ASN A 129 -7.24 -2.80 -26.79
CA ASN A 129 -6.01 -3.07 -27.53
C ASN A 129 -4.81 -3.45 -26.61
N GLY A 130 -5.10 -3.85 -25.38
CA GLY A 130 -4.12 -4.26 -24.37
C GLY A 130 -3.25 -3.10 -23.86
N LEU A 131 -2.24 -3.45 -23.07
CA LEU A 131 -1.33 -2.47 -22.45
C LEU A 131 -0.62 -1.58 -23.48
N LYS A 132 -0.31 -2.12 -24.67
CA LYS A 132 0.32 -1.36 -25.77
C LYS A 132 -0.59 -0.27 -26.35
N GLY A 133 -1.89 -0.59 -26.52
CA GLY A 133 -2.88 0.38 -26.98
C GLY A 133 -3.05 1.50 -25.97
N LEU A 134 -3.12 1.12 -24.68
CA LEU A 134 -3.24 2.06 -23.56
C LEU A 134 -2.06 3.03 -23.48
N ARG A 135 -0.82 2.52 -23.47
CA ARG A 135 0.40 3.36 -23.48
C ARG A 135 0.50 4.26 -24.72
N SER A 136 -0.04 3.80 -25.86
CA SER A 136 -0.08 4.63 -27.07
C SER A 136 -1.07 5.79 -26.93
N GLN A 137 -2.17 5.59 -26.20
CA GLN A 137 -3.18 6.61 -25.91
C GLN A 137 -2.65 7.63 -24.88
N GLU A 138 -2.06 7.16 -23.79
CA GLU A 138 -1.32 7.97 -22.80
C GLU A 138 -0.33 8.91 -23.49
N LYS A 139 0.58 8.35 -24.30
CA LYS A 139 1.55 9.14 -25.07
C LYS A 139 0.92 10.19 -25.99
N MET A 140 -0.27 9.92 -26.53
CA MET A 140 -0.98 10.88 -27.38
C MET A 140 -1.56 12.04 -26.56
N VAL A 141 -2.11 11.76 -25.38
CA VAL A 141 -2.60 12.77 -24.44
C VAL A 141 -1.46 13.67 -23.97
N GLU A 142 -0.38 13.08 -23.48
CA GLU A 142 0.74 13.82 -22.91
C GLU A 142 1.48 14.65 -23.95
N LYS A 143 1.70 14.11 -25.15
CA LYS A 143 2.30 14.87 -26.25
C LYS A 143 1.48 16.10 -26.63
N PHE A 144 0.15 16.02 -26.53
CA PHE A 144 -0.70 17.16 -26.83
C PHE A 144 -0.64 18.21 -25.71
N LEU A 145 -0.70 17.78 -24.45
CA LEU A 145 -0.79 18.68 -23.30
C LEU A 145 0.56 19.29 -22.89
N ASN A 146 1.67 18.58 -23.11
CA ASN A 146 3.03 19.09 -22.92
C ASN A 146 3.57 19.82 -24.18
N LYS A 147 2.70 20.15 -25.15
CA LYS A 147 3.14 20.80 -26.38
C LYS A 147 3.78 22.17 -26.07
N GLY A 148 5.05 22.31 -26.46
CA GLY A 148 5.83 23.54 -26.23
C GLY A 148 6.85 23.43 -25.10
N ILE A 149 6.87 22.31 -24.37
CA ILE A 149 7.92 21.97 -23.40
C ILE A 149 9.02 21.21 -24.17
N GLU A 150 10.23 21.77 -24.18
CA GLU A 150 11.37 21.20 -24.92
C GLU A 150 12.12 20.12 -24.14
N ASP A 151 12.18 20.24 -22.81
CA ASP A 151 12.81 19.27 -21.92
C ASP A 151 11.79 18.22 -21.47
N ASP A 152 12.08 16.95 -21.74
CA ASP A 152 11.24 15.82 -21.35
C ASP A 152 11.24 15.58 -19.83
N ASP A 153 12.24 16.09 -19.10
CA ASP A 153 12.24 16.05 -17.63
C ASP A 153 11.20 17.00 -17.01
N ASP A 154 10.75 18.02 -17.76
CA ASP A 154 9.70 18.98 -17.35
C ASP A 154 8.29 18.55 -17.78
N TRP A 155 8.14 17.38 -18.41
CA TRP A 155 6.83 16.89 -18.81
C TRP A 155 5.98 16.51 -17.60
N GLU A 156 4.72 16.94 -17.61
CA GLU A 156 3.74 16.48 -16.65
C GLU A 156 2.98 15.25 -17.17
N ASN A 157 2.72 14.31 -16.28
CA ASN A 157 1.85 13.17 -16.55
C ASN A 157 0.38 13.59 -16.41
N TYR A 158 -0.38 13.43 -17.50
CA TYR A 158 -1.80 13.80 -17.57
C TYR A 158 -2.73 12.60 -17.74
N PHE A 159 -2.19 11.43 -18.09
CA PHE A 159 -2.94 10.18 -18.18
C PHE A 159 -2.53 9.27 -17.03
N LEU A 160 -3.41 9.15 -16.04
CA LEU A 160 -3.12 8.56 -14.75
C LEU A 160 -4.03 7.34 -14.49
N PRO A 161 -3.52 6.29 -13.82
CA PRO A 161 -2.14 6.12 -13.40
C PRO A 161 -1.20 5.86 -14.60
N ASP A 162 0.05 6.29 -14.47
CA ASP A 162 1.05 6.27 -15.55
C ASP A 162 1.42 4.84 -15.98
N GLY A 163 1.82 4.67 -17.23
CA GLY A 163 2.36 3.43 -17.79
C GLY A 163 1.39 2.25 -17.88
N GLY A 164 0.09 2.48 -17.67
CA GLY A 164 -0.96 1.46 -17.56
C GLY A 164 -0.97 0.71 -16.22
N CYS A 165 -0.44 1.34 -15.16
CA CYS A 165 -0.38 0.78 -13.83
C CYS A 165 -1.71 0.97 -13.05
N PRO A 166 -1.94 0.21 -11.96
CA PRO A 166 -3.23 0.26 -11.25
C PRO A 166 -3.48 1.50 -10.40
N GLY A 167 -2.45 2.30 -10.09
CA GLY A 167 -2.51 3.28 -9.00
C GLY A 167 -2.55 2.61 -7.63
N PRO A 168 -2.71 3.35 -6.52
CA PRO A 168 -3.17 4.73 -6.46
C PRO A 168 -2.11 5.75 -6.88
N GLU A 169 -2.43 6.57 -7.88
CA GLU A 169 -1.67 7.77 -8.21
C GLU A 169 -2.26 8.94 -7.41
N VAL A 170 -1.43 9.69 -6.68
CA VAL A 170 -1.88 10.79 -5.81
C VAL A 170 -1.53 12.13 -6.44
N VAL A 171 -2.55 12.92 -6.78
CA VAL A 171 -2.41 14.28 -7.30
C VAL A 171 -2.87 15.26 -6.22
N GLU A 172 -1.93 15.99 -5.62
CA GLU A 172 -2.25 17.08 -4.70
C GLU A 172 -2.58 18.34 -5.50
N LEU A 173 -3.85 18.77 -5.51
CA LEU A 173 -4.29 19.96 -6.24
C LEU A 173 -4.03 21.23 -5.43
N ASN A 174 -4.20 21.15 -4.10
CA ASN A 174 -3.84 22.20 -3.14
C ASN A 174 -3.73 21.61 -1.73
N ASP A 175 -3.55 22.48 -0.72
CA ASP A 175 -3.37 22.08 0.68
C ASP A 175 -4.56 21.32 1.29
N LYS A 176 -5.76 21.48 0.72
CA LYS A 176 -7.01 20.87 1.22
C LYS A 176 -7.61 19.85 0.27
N LEU A 177 -7.12 19.70 -0.97
CA LEU A 177 -7.73 18.86 -2.01
C LEU A 177 -6.72 17.92 -2.66
N VAL A 178 -7.06 16.63 -2.67
CA VAL A 178 -6.28 15.56 -3.28
C VAL A 178 -7.17 14.71 -4.17
N VAL A 179 -6.66 14.33 -5.34
CA VAL A 179 -7.24 13.30 -6.20
C VAL A 179 -6.41 12.03 -6.08
N ILE A 180 -7.06 10.90 -5.82
CA ILE A 180 -6.44 9.58 -5.88
C ILE A 180 -7.01 8.87 -7.12
N VAL A 181 -6.19 8.68 -8.14
CA VAL A 181 -6.58 8.04 -9.39
C VAL A 181 -6.25 6.55 -9.33
N ILE A 182 -7.21 5.70 -9.72
CA ILE A 182 -7.04 4.24 -9.79
C ILE A 182 -7.54 3.70 -11.12
N ASP A 183 -6.76 2.79 -11.72
CA ASP A 183 -7.19 2.02 -12.87
C ASP A 183 -7.92 0.75 -12.39
N THR A 184 -9.24 0.84 -12.37
CA THR A 184 -10.09 -0.29 -12.03
C THR A 184 -10.14 -1.39 -13.09
N GLN A 185 -9.87 -1.08 -14.35
CA GLN A 185 -9.87 -2.10 -15.39
C GLN A 185 -8.66 -3.02 -15.25
N TRP A 186 -7.52 -2.53 -14.74
CA TRP A 186 -6.40 -3.39 -14.35
C TRP A 186 -6.83 -4.53 -13.41
N TRP A 187 -7.71 -4.25 -12.44
CA TRP A 187 -8.19 -5.26 -11.49
C TRP A 187 -9.11 -6.30 -12.15
N LEU A 188 -9.93 -5.85 -13.10
CA LEU A 188 -10.95 -6.63 -13.81
C LEU A 188 -10.42 -7.32 -15.07
N ALA A 189 -9.20 -6.95 -15.51
CA ALA A 189 -8.55 -7.56 -16.65
C ALA A 189 -8.25 -9.05 -16.39
N ASP A 190 -8.22 -9.82 -17.48
CA ASP A 190 -7.82 -11.22 -17.45
C ASP A 190 -6.30 -11.31 -17.59
N TRP A 191 -5.58 -11.39 -16.48
CA TRP A 191 -4.10 -11.34 -16.44
C TRP A 191 -3.46 -12.52 -17.18
N ASP A 192 -4.17 -13.65 -17.32
CA ASP A 192 -3.75 -14.80 -18.15
C ASP A 192 -3.60 -14.41 -19.63
N LYS A 193 -4.38 -13.42 -20.09
CA LYS A 193 -4.36 -12.92 -21.48
C LYS A 193 -3.49 -11.70 -21.66
N GLU A 194 -3.09 -11.04 -20.58
CA GLU A 194 -2.18 -9.91 -20.57
C GLU A 194 -1.04 -10.16 -19.58
N PRO A 195 -0.14 -11.13 -19.85
CA PRO A 195 0.91 -11.54 -18.91
C PRO A 195 1.90 -10.42 -18.56
N ARG A 196 1.91 -9.33 -19.35
CA ARG A 196 2.74 -8.14 -19.15
C ARG A 196 2.01 -6.98 -18.48
N ILE A 197 0.81 -7.19 -17.94
CA ILE A 197 -0.01 -6.14 -17.31
C ILE A 197 0.66 -5.45 -16.09
N HIS A 198 1.74 -6.03 -15.56
CA HIS A 198 2.52 -5.46 -14.45
C HIS A 198 3.88 -4.88 -14.88
N GLU A 199 4.19 -4.91 -16.18
CA GLU A 199 5.48 -4.46 -16.71
C GLU A 199 5.70 -2.98 -16.37
N GLY A 200 6.74 -2.67 -15.60
CA GLY A 200 7.05 -1.29 -15.19
C GLY A 200 6.22 -0.75 -14.02
N CYS A 201 5.37 -1.56 -13.38
CA CYS A 201 4.54 -1.12 -12.27
C CYS A 201 5.12 -1.50 -10.90
N GLU A 202 5.05 -0.59 -9.93
CA GLU A 202 5.35 -0.89 -8.52
C GLU A 202 4.37 -1.95 -7.97
N ILE A 203 3.09 -1.85 -8.34
CA ILE A 203 2.04 -2.74 -7.86
C ILE A 203 1.87 -3.90 -8.85
N LYS A 204 2.40 -5.07 -8.45
CA LYS A 204 2.38 -6.30 -9.26
C LYS A 204 1.30 -7.31 -8.83
N ASN A 205 0.47 -7.00 -7.82
CA ASN A 205 -0.63 -7.87 -7.39
C ASN A 205 -1.73 -7.13 -6.60
N LYS A 206 -2.90 -7.79 -6.46
CA LYS A 206 -4.10 -7.26 -5.78
C LYS A 206 -3.88 -6.97 -4.28
N PHE A 207 -2.97 -7.68 -3.61
CA PHE A 207 -2.67 -7.45 -2.20
C PHE A 207 -1.87 -6.15 -2.01
N MET A 208 -0.85 -5.93 -2.84
CA MET A 208 -0.09 -4.67 -2.86
C MET A 208 -0.99 -3.49 -3.19
N PHE A 209 -1.89 -3.62 -4.17
CA PHE A 209 -2.88 -2.57 -4.48
C PHE A 209 -3.68 -2.19 -3.24
N ARG A 210 -4.25 -3.18 -2.52
CA ARG A 210 -5.04 -2.93 -1.29
C ARG A 210 -4.24 -2.16 -0.25
N PHE A 211 -2.99 -2.56 -0.02
CA PHE A 211 -2.11 -1.93 0.95
C PHE A 211 -1.76 -0.49 0.55
N MET A 212 -1.38 -0.27 -0.70
CA MET A 212 -1.02 1.07 -1.21
C MET A 212 -2.22 2.01 -1.25
N PHE A 213 -3.38 1.52 -1.71
CA PHE A 213 -4.64 2.26 -1.69
C PHE A 213 -5.03 2.69 -0.27
N GLU A 214 -5.01 1.76 0.70
CA GLU A 214 -5.28 2.08 2.09
C GLU A 214 -4.31 3.14 2.64
N ASN A 215 -3.02 3.01 2.33
CA ASN A 215 -2.01 3.96 2.77
C ASN A 215 -2.24 5.35 2.17
N ALA A 216 -2.57 5.43 0.88
CA ALA A 216 -2.87 6.68 0.20
C ALA A 216 -4.07 7.40 0.84
N VAL A 217 -5.19 6.72 1.06
CA VAL A 217 -6.37 7.34 1.71
C VAL A 217 -6.08 7.70 3.17
N ARG A 218 -5.33 6.87 3.91
CA ARG A 218 -4.97 7.13 5.32
C ARG A 218 -4.10 8.37 5.47
N LYS A 219 -3.11 8.55 4.57
CA LYS A 219 -2.16 9.67 4.59
C LYS A 219 -2.85 11.02 4.36
N HIS A 220 -3.92 11.06 3.56
CA HIS A 220 -4.59 12.30 3.15
C HIS A 220 -5.98 12.50 3.77
N ARG A 221 -6.37 11.68 4.76
CA ARG A 221 -7.73 11.70 5.36
C ARG A 221 -8.15 13.03 6.03
N SER A 222 -7.22 13.95 6.26
CA SER A 222 -7.51 15.30 6.78
C SER A 222 -7.83 16.32 5.68
N LYS A 223 -7.66 15.95 4.41
CA LYS A 223 -7.98 16.75 3.22
C LYS A 223 -9.32 16.27 2.62
N ASN A 224 -9.89 17.05 1.72
CA ASN A 224 -10.87 16.56 0.77
C ASN A 224 -10.18 15.61 -0.20
N VAL A 225 -10.59 14.33 -0.21
CA VAL A 225 -10.05 13.33 -1.13
C VAL A 225 -11.13 12.89 -2.10
N VAL A 226 -10.85 13.06 -3.39
CA VAL A 226 -11.63 12.54 -4.51
C VAL A 226 -10.94 11.30 -5.05
N ILE A 227 -11.58 10.15 -4.94
CA ILE A 227 -11.12 8.89 -5.52
C ILE A 227 -11.71 8.80 -6.93
N ALA A 228 -10.86 8.99 -7.94
CA ALA A 228 -11.23 8.98 -9.35
C ALA A 228 -10.97 7.59 -9.94
N MET A 229 -12.01 7.02 -10.57
CA MET A 229 -11.98 5.67 -11.11
C MET A 229 -12.97 5.55 -12.26
N HIS A 230 -12.83 4.56 -13.15
CA HIS A 230 -13.83 4.36 -14.20
C HIS A 230 -15.09 3.67 -13.68
N HIS A 231 -14.91 2.54 -12.97
CA HIS A 231 -15.98 1.63 -12.56
C HIS A 231 -16.65 2.05 -11.22
N PRO A 232 -17.96 2.36 -11.18
CA PRO A 232 -18.61 2.83 -9.95
C PRO A 232 -18.80 1.73 -8.89
N VAL A 233 -18.51 2.04 -7.62
CA VAL A 233 -18.77 1.12 -6.49
C VAL A 233 -20.26 0.79 -6.32
N HIS A 234 -21.13 1.76 -6.61
CA HIS A 234 -22.59 1.63 -6.56
C HIS A 234 -23.20 2.31 -7.77
N SER A 235 -24.21 1.67 -8.38
CA SER A 235 -24.98 2.25 -9.49
C SER A 235 -26.43 1.75 -9.49
N PHE A 236 -27.34 2.60 -9.97
CA PHE A 236 -28.72 2.26 -10.31
C PHE A 236 -29.00 2.26 -11.83
N GLY A 237 -27.97 2.08 -12.65
CA GLY A 237 -28.06 1.87 -14.10
C GLY A 237 -27.88 0.40 -14.52
N PRO A 238 -27.73 0.12 -15.84
CA PRO A 238 -27.64 -1.24 -16.37
C PRO A 238 -26.49 -2.08 -15.80
N HIS A 239 -25.31 -1.50 -15.57
CA HIS A 239 -24.18 -2.23 -14.96
C HIS A 239 -24.40 -2.52 -13.47
N GLY A 240 -25.31 -1.77 -12.82
CA GLY A 240 -25.89 -2.07 -11.51
C GLY A 240 -27.07 -3.05 -11.52
N GLY A 241 -27.44 -3.60 -12.68
CA GLY A 241 -28.54 -4.56 -12.84
C GLY A 241 -29.94 -3.94 -12.91
N ARG A 242 -30.06 -2.69 -13.38
CA ARG A 242 -31.35 -2.00 -13.55
C ARG A 242 -31.66 -1.77 -15.03
N PHE A 243 -32.83 -2.22 -15.46
CA PHE A 243 -33.24 -2.26 -16.88
C PHE A 243 -34.61 -1.60 -17.09
N THR A 244 -34.87 -1.13 -18.31
CA THR A 244 -36.17 -0.54 -18.69
C THR A 244 -37.20 -1.62 -19.02
N TRP A 245 -38.50 -1.27 -18.95
CA TRP A 245 -39.56 -2.17 -19.45
C TRP A 245 -39.37 -2.54 -20.94
N LYS A 246 -38.74 -1.66 -21.74
CA LYS A 246 -38.43 -1.90 -23.15
C LYS A 246 -37.44 -3.05 -23.28
N GLU A 247 -36.41 -3.13 -22.44
CA GLU A 247 -35.43 -4.23 -22.45
C GLU A 247 -36.07 -5.56 -21.99
N HIS A 248 -37.02 -5.51 -21.05
CA HIS A 248 -37.78 -6.70 -20.66
C HIS A 248 -38.69 -7.22 -21.79
N LEU A 249 -39.30 -6.33 -22.58
CA LEU A 249 -40.26 -6.69 -23.62
C LEU A 249 -39.61 -6.94 -25.00
N PHE A 250 -38.55 -6.21 -25.31
CA PHE A 250 -37.87 -6.16 -26.60
C PHE A 250 -36.34 -6.28 -26.45
N PRO A 251 -35.80 -7.40 -25.97
CA PRO A 251 -34.37 -7.51 -25.60
C PRO A 251 -33.39 -7.22 -26.74
N PHE A 252 -33.81 -7.40 -28.00
CA PHE A 252 -32.96 -7.15 -29.16
C PHE A 252 -32.75 -5.66 -29.48
N THR A 253 -33.48 -4.76 -28.81
CA THR A 253 -33.24 -3.33 -28.97
C THR A 253 -31.91 -2.87 -28.40
N GLU A 254 -31.29 -3.65 -27.51
CA GLU A 254 -29.91 -3.46 -27.03
C GLU A 254 -28.86 -3.69 -28.13
N ILE A 255 -29.17 -4.53 -29.13
CA ILE A 255 -28.26 -4.84 -30.24
C ILE A 255 -28.47 -3.84 -31.38
N LYS A 256 -29.72 -3.51 -31.67
CA LYS A 256 -30.12 -2.49 -32.65
C LYS A 256 -31.38 -1.79 -32.17
N ASP A 257 -31.31 -0.47 -31.97
CA ASP A 257 -32.38 0.35 -31.38
C ASP A 257 -33.76 0.20 -32.04
N ASN A 258 -33.81 -0.18 -33.32
CA ASN A 258 -35.01 -0.36 -34.13
C ASN A 258 -35.57 -1.79 -34.16
N LEU A 259 -34.97 -2.74 -33.45
CA LEU A 259 -35.34 -4.15 -33.47
C LEU A 259 -36.42 -4.49 -32.41
N TYR A 260 -37.60 -3.89 -32.55
CA TYR A 260 -38.76 -4.04 -31.65
C TYR A 260 -39.48 -5.39 -31.84
N ILE A 261 -38.80 -6.50 -31.53
CA ILE A 261 -39.41 -7.83 -31.62
C ILE A 261 -39.82 -8.29 -30.20
N PRO A 262 -41.13 -8.42 -29.89
CA PRO A 262 -41.60 -8.68 -28.54
C PRO A 262 -41.25 -10.10 -28.11
N PHE A 263 -40.34 -10.22 -27.15
CA PHE A 263 -39.94 -11.48 -26.53
C PHE A 263 -39.91 -11.32 -25.00
N PRO A 264 -41.04 -11.06 -24.32
CA PRO A 264 -41.08 -10.70 -22.90
C PRO A 264 -40.46 -11.76 -21.96
N ILE A 265 -40.62 -13.05 -22.27
CA ILE A 265 -40.05 -14.14 -21.47
C ILE A 265 -38.52 -14.16 -21.65
N VAL A 266 -38.04 -14.11 -22.90
CA VAL A 266 -36.59 -14.10 -23.20
C VAL A 266 -35.94 -12.81 -22.70
N GLY A 267 -36.62 -11.67 -22.81
CA GLY A 267 -36.12 -10.38 -22.35
C GLY A 267 -36.08 -10.26 -20.84
N THR A 268 -37.08 -10.79 -20.13
CA THR A 268 -37.03 -10.89 -18.67
C THR A 268 -35.96 -11.88 -18.20
N VAL A 269 -35.81 -13.02 -18.87
CA VAL A 269 -34.72 -13.96 -18.60
C VAL A 269 -33.36 -13.33 -18.93
N TYR A 270 -33.22 -12.57 -20.02
CA TYR A 270 -31.99 -11.87 -20.39
C TYR A 270 -31.64 -10.76 -19.40
N ALA A 271 -32.59 -9.91 -19.01
CA ALA A 271 -32.39 -8.88 -17.98
C ALA A 271 -32.05 -9.50 -16.62
N PHE A 272 -32.71 -10.61 -16.25
CA PHE A 272 -32.40 -11.37 -15.05
C PHE A 272 -31.02 -12.04 -15.12
N LEU A 273 -30.66 -12.66 -16.25
CA LEU A 273 -29.35 -13.28 -16.48
C LEU A 273 -28.25 -12.23 -16.56
N ARG A 274 -28.45 -11.04 -17.12
CA ARG A 274 -27.45 -9.96 -17.09
C ARG A 274 -27.33 -9.35 -15.70
N GLY A 275 -28.43 -9.27 -14.97
CA GLY A 275 -28.44 -8.89 -13.55
C GLY A 275 -27.81 -9.95 -12.61
N SER A 276 -27.78 -11.24 -12.99
CA SER A 276 -27.38 -12.36 -12.12
C SER A 276 -26.08 -13.09 -12.57
N ILE A 277 -25.91 -13.33 -13.87
CA ILE A 277 -24.71 -13.79 -14.60
C ILE A 277 -24.04 -12.55 -15.22
N ALA A 278 -23.52 -11.72 -14.33
CA ALA A 278 -22.80 -10.49 -14.62
C ALA A 278 -21.53 -10.74 -15.44
N THR A 279 -21.21 -9.84 -16.38
CA THR A 279 -19.87 -9.78 -16.99
C THR A 279 -18.88 -9.19 -16.00
N LYS A 280 -17.56 -9.30 -16.24
CA LYS A 280 -16.55 -8.65 -15.40
C LYS A 280 -16.75 -7.13 -15.23
N GLN A 281 -17.56 -6.52 -16.10
CA GLN A 281 -17.88 -5.11 -16.16
C GLN A 281 -19.14 -4.73 -15.36
N ASP A 282 -19.85 -5.71 -14.78
CA ASP A 282 -21.07 -5.49 -14.02
C ASP A 282 -20.82 -5.71 -12.52
N ILE A 283 -21.41 -4.86 -11.67
CA ILE A 283 -21.17 -4.83 -10.22
C ILE A 283 -21.46 -6.18 -9.54
N ASN A 284 -22.36 -6.99 -10.12
CA ASN A 284 -22.74 -8.27 -9.54
C ASN A 284 -21.72 -9.40 -9.78
N HIS A 285 -20.69 -9.19 -10.62
CA HIS A 285 -19.63 -10.16 -10.87
C HIS A 285 -18.67 -10.31 -9.69
N GLN A 286 -18.16 -11.52 -9.47
CA GLN A 286 -17.32 -11.83 -8.30
C GLN A 286 -16.06 -10.96 -8.22
N GLU A 287 -15.31 -10.81 -9.32
CA GLU A 287 -14.09 -9.98 -9.33
C GLU A 287 -14.38 -8.49 -9.08
N TYR A 288 -15.53 -8.00 -9.54
CA TYR A 288 -15.98 -6.62 -9.31
C TYR A 288 -16.37 -6.43 -7.85
N LYS A 289 -17.11 -7.38 -7.26
CA LYS A 289 -17.41 -7.38 -5.82
C LYS A 289 -16.12 -7.33 -5.01
N GLU A 290 -15.14 -8.17 -5.34
CA GLU A 290 -13.83 -8.16 -4.68
C GLU A 290 -13.11 -6.80 -4.78
N LEU A 291 -13.18 -6.13 -5.94
CA LEU A 291 -12.67 -4.76 -6.09
C LEU A 291 -13.39 -3.80 -5.14
N THR A 292 -14.72 -3.77 -5.19
CA THR A 292 -15.52 -2.84 -4.37
C THR A 292 -15.34 -3.08 -2.88
N GLU A 293 -15.32 -4.34 -2.43
CA GLU A 293 -15.05 -4.72 -1.04
C GLU A 293 -13.65 -4.29 -0.61
N SER A 294 -12.66 -4.42 -1.48
CA SER A 294 -11.28 -4.00 -1.23
C SER A 294 -11.17 -2.49 -1.04
N LEU A 295 -11.80 -1.71 -1.93
CA LEU A 295 -11.83 -0.24 -1.83
C LEU A 295 -12.57 0.20 -0.56
N LEU A 296 -13.75 -0.37 -0.31
CA LEU A 296 -14.56 -0.08 0.88
C LEU A 296 -13.82 -0.43 2.18
N ALA A 297 -13.08 -1.53 2.23
CA ALA A 297 -12.26 -1.90 3.39
C ALA A 297 -11.15 -0.87 3.67
N GLY A 298 -10.55 -0.31 2.62
CA GLY A 298 -9.55 0.75 2.72
C GLY A 298 -10.15 2.05 3.25
N VAL A 299 -11.32 2.46 2.76
CA VAL A 299 -11.91 3.76 3.13
C VAL A 299 -12.70 3.77 4.44
N LYS A 300 -13.44 2.69 4.77
CA LYS A 300 -14.37 2.66 5.93
C LYS A 300 -13.68 2.94 7.27
N LYS A 301 -12.40 2.61 7.40
CA LYS A 301 -11.61 2.86 8.61
C LYS A 301 -10.87 4.21 8.61
N ASN A 302 -10.89 4.94 7.50
CA ASN A 302 -10.08 6.15 7.31
C ASN A 302 -10.89 7.45 7.16
N GLY A 303 -12.21 7.37 6.96
CA GLY A 303 -13.07 8.56 6.96
C GLY A 303 -14.20 8.48 5.94
N SER A 304 -14.68 9.64 5.55
CA SER A 304 -15.62 9.82 4.44
C SER A 304 -14.84 10.36 3.23
N PHE A 305 -15.13 9.88 2.03
CA PHE A 305 -14.47 10.27 0.79
C PHE A 305 -15.48 10.41 -0.35
N ILE A 306 -15.06 11.06 -1.43
CA ILE A 306 -15.87 11.26 -2.64
C ILE A 306 -15.33 10.32 -3.72
N PHE A 307 -16.16 9.42 -4.22
CA PHE A 307 -15.86 8.57 -5.36
C PHE A 307 -16.45 9.20 -6.62
N ALA A 308 -15.63 9.44 -7.64
CA ALA A 308 -16.05 9.95 -8.95
C ALA A 308 -15.82 8.88 -10.01
N ALA A 309 -16.89 8.51 -10.74
CA ALA A 309 -16.86 7.44 -11.73
C ALA A 309 -17.64 7.75 -13.03
N GLY A 310 -17.28 7.04 -14.10
CA GLY A 310 -17.97 7.01 -15.39
C GLY A 310 -18.75 5.70 -15.54
N HIS A 311 -18.49 4.97 -16.64
CA HIS A 311 -18.92 3.60 -17.00
C HIS A 311 -20.42 3.45 -17.26
N GLU A 312 -21.22 4.01 -16.36
CA GLU A 312 -22.65 4.15 -16.51
C GLU A 312 -22.96 5.36 -17.36
N HIS A 313 -23.68 5.17 -18.47
CA HIS A 313 -24.01 6.25 -19.41
C HIS A 313 -25.11 7.20 -18.91
N ASN A 314 -25.06 7.59 -17.65
CA ASN A 314 -26.04 8.43 -16.98
C ASN A 314 -25.37 9.27 -15.88
N LEU A 315 -26.16 10.10 -15.20
CA LEU A 315 -25.73 10.93 -14.09
C LEU A 315 -26.38 10.41 -12.81
N GLN A 316 -25.62 10.23 -11.72
CA GLN A 316 -26.17 9.82 -10.42
C GLN A 316 -25.41 10.43 -9.25
N TYR A 317 -26.14 10.72 -8.16
CA TYR A 317 -25.57 11.00 -6.84
C TYR A 317 -26.10 10.02 -5.80
N ILE A 318 -25.18 9.31 -5.14
CA ILE A 318 -25.49 8.27 -4.16
C ILE A 318 -24.69 8.52 -2.89
N GLU A 319 -25.31 8.39 -1.74
CA GLU A 319 -24.64 8.34 -0.44
C GLU A 319 -24.90 7.00 0.22
N ARG A 320 -23.81 6.30 0.57
CA ARG A 320 -23.90 4.99 1.23
C ARG A 320 -22.66 4.73 2.05
N ASP A 321 -22.81 4.07 3.19
CA ASP A 321 -21.71 3.70 4.07
C ASP A 321 -20.78 4.89 4.43
N PHE A 322 -21.38 6.08 4.62
CA PHE A 322 -20.72 7.37 4.89
C PHE A 322 -19.82 7.90 3.75
N GLN A 323 -19.85 7.26 2.59
CA GLN A 323 -19.14 7.70 1.38
C GLN A 323 -20.11 8.40 0.42
N LYS A 324 -19.56 9.24 -0.45
CA LYS A 324 -20.30 9.94 -1.51
C LYS A 324 -19.88 9.38 -2.86
N TYR A 325 -20.83 9.03 -3.71
CA TYR A 325 -20.56 8.47 -5.04
C TYR A 325 -21.21 9.36 -6.09
N ILE A 326 -20.41 9.79 -7.04
CA ILE A 326 -20.79 10.63 -8.17
C ILE A 326 -20.54 9.81 -9.43
N ILE A 327 -21.60 9.56 -10.19
CA ILE A 327 -21.50 8.95 -11.53
C ILE A 327 -21.74 10.06 -12.55
N SER A 328 -20.76 10.26 -13.43
CA SER A 328 -20.78 11.26 -14.49
C SER A 328 -20.35 10.66 -15.84
N GLY A 329 -20.90 9.50 -16.22
CA GLY A 329 -20.50 8.76 -17.43
C GLY A 329 -21.31 9.11 -18.69
N ALA A 330 -21.94 10.29 -18.76
CA ALA A 330 -22.85 10.64 -19.84
C ALA A 330 -22.26 11.66 -20.84
N GLY A 331 -20.93 11.67 -21.04
CA GLY A 331 -20.25 12.63 -21.92
C GLY A 331 -20.60 12.49 -23.40
N SER A 332 -20.90 11.27 -23.87
CA SER A 332 -21.22 11.01 -25.27
C SER A 332 -22.41 10.07 -25.52
N LYS A 333 -22.75 9.21 -24.55
CA LYS A 333 -23.82 8.19 -24.62
C LYS A 333 -24.85 8.40 -23.51
N THR A 334 -25.97 7.66 -23.60
CA THR A 334 -27.04 7.68 -22.59
C THR A 334 -27.56 6.28 -22.29
N SER A 335 -27.77 5.96 -21.02
CA SER A 335 -28.43 4.75 -20.51
C SER A 335 -29.54 5.12 -19.52
N PRO A 336 -30.52 4.23 -19.29
CA PRO A 336 -31.53 4.47 -18.25
C PRO A 336 -30.90 4.41 -16.85
N ALA A 337 -31.49 5.11 -15.89
CA ALA A 337 -31.13 5.02 -14.49
C ALA A 337 -32.39 5.05 -13.62
N GLY A 338 -32.35 4.35 -12.49
CA GLY A 338 -33.39 4.40 -11.47
C GLY A 338 -32.94 5.17 -10.23
N LEU A 339 -33.75 5.11 -9.18
CA LEU A 339 -33.38 5.56 -7.84
C LEU A 339 -33.50 4.39 -6.87
N GLY A 340 -32.58 4.29 -5.91
CA GLY A 340 -32.58 3.23 -4.89
C GLY A 340 -32.09 3.73 -3.54
N LYS A 341 -31.89 2.81 -2.59
CA LYS A 341 -31.47 3.17 -1.23
C LYS A 341 -30.15 3.95 -1.25
N GLY A 342 -30.19 5.17 -0.71
CA GLY A 342 -29.05 6.09 -0.69
C GLY A 342 -28.86 6.91 -1.97
N GLY A 343 -29.63 6.66 -3.03
CA GLY A 343 -29.63 7.50 -4.22
C GLY A 343 -30.46 8.76 -3.99
N PHE A 344 -29.89 9.93 -4.27
CA PHE A 344 -30.54 11.24 -4.14
C PHE A 344 -30.97 11.82 -5.48
N PHE A 345 -30.23 11.49 -6.53
CA PHE A 345 -30.44 12.01 -7.88
C PHE A 345 -30.03 10.97 -8.92
N SER A 346 -30.81 10.85 -9.99
CA SER A 346 -30.38 10.17 -11.20
C SER A 346 -31.01 10.75 -12.47
N TYR A 347 -30.26 10.73 -13.57
CA TYR A 347 -30.74 11.20 -14.86
C TYR A 347 -30.05 10.51 -16.05
N GLY A 348 -30.83 9.84 -16.90
CA GLY A 348 -30.34 9.20 -18.14
C GLY A 348 -30.17 10.16 -19.33
N ARG A 349 -29.51 11.30 -19.14
CA ARG A 349 -29.23 12.27 -20.23
C ARG A 349 -27.75 12.61 -20.30
N LYS A 350 -27.32 13.06 -21.49
CA LYS A 350 -25.97 13.56 -21.69
C LYS A 350 -25.71 14.74 -20.78
N GLY A 351 -24.55 14.77 -20.16
CA GLY A 351 -24.19 15.81 -19.21
C GLY A 351 -22.88 15.51 -18.52
N TYR A 352 -22.58 16.32 -17.51
CA TYR A 352 -21.37 16.22 -16.69
C TYR A 352 -21.68 16.69 -15.27
N ALA A 353 -20.72 16.51 -14.37
CA ALA A 353 -20.80 17.02 -13.00
C ALA A 353 -19.66 17.98 -12.70
N THR A 354 -19.86 18.88 -11.75
CA THR A 354 -18.80 19.68 -11.12
C THR A 354 -18.76 19.39 -9.63
N LEU A 355 -17.55 19.40 -9.07
CA LEU A 355 -17.26 19.46 -7.65
C LEU A 355 -16.66 20.82 -7.33
N GLU A 356 -17.33 21.58 -6.49
CA GLU A 356 -16.91 22.91 -6.06
C GLU A 356 -16.43 22.85 -4.62
N PHE A 357 -15.18 23.25 -4.39
CA PHE A 357 -14.53 23.27 -3.08
C PHE A 357 -14.33 24.71 -2.64
N TYR A 358 -14.72 25.02 -1.41
CA TYR A 358 -14.69 26.37 -0.84
C TYR A 358 -13.54 26.51 0.17
N GLU A 359 -13.15 27.73 0.49
CA GLU A 359 -11.98 28.03 1.34
C GLU A 359 -12.03 27.37 2.73
N ASP A 360 -13.22 27.09 3.27
CA ASP A 360 -13.38 26.39 4.55
C ASP A 360 -13.28 24.86 4.41
N GLY A 361 -13.06 24.35 3.19
CA GLY A 361 -13.02 22.94 2.86
C GLY A 361 -14.40 22.31 2.62
N GLN A 362 -15.50 23.07 2.69
CA GLN A 362 -16.81 22.58 2.28
C GLN A 362 -16.79 22.21 0.79
N ALA A 363 -17.52 21.16 0.41
CA ALA A 363 -17.60 20.73 -0.99
C ALA A 363 -19.05 20.50 -1.44
N TRP A 364 -19.34 20.86 -2.68
CA TRP A 364 -20.63 20.72 -3.34
C TRP A 364 -20.51 19.99 -4.66
N VAL A 365 -21.51 19.18 -4.99
CA VAL A 365 -21.67 18.60 -6.32
C VAL A 365 -22.78 19.33 -7.06
N GLN A 366 -22.59 19.52 -8.35
CA GLN A 366 -23.60 20.02 -9.28
C GLN A 366 -23.62 19.14 -10.54
N PHE A 367 -24.79 18.94 -11.12
CA PHE A 367 -24.96 18.20 -12.38
C PHE A 367 -25.55 19.10 -13.46
N TRP A 368 -24.94 19.05 -14.64
CA TRP A 368 -25.21 19.95 -15.74
C TRP A 368 -25.58 19.17 -17.00
N VAL A 369 -26.63 19.63 -17.68
CA VAL A 369 -27.11 19.04 -18.93
C VAL A 369 -27.07 20.10 -20.03
N PRO A 370 -26.18 19.98 -21.03
CA PRO A 370 -26.15 20.90 -22.15
C PRO A 370 -27.39 20.74 -23.03
N ASN A 371 -27.76 21.82 -23.72
CA ASN A 371 -28.73 21.74 -24.82
C ASN A 371 -28.17 20.92 -25.99
N ALA A 372 -29.02 20.61 -26.97
CA ALA A 372 -28.65 19.75 -28.10
C ALA A 372 -27.51 20.36 -28.94
N GLU A 373 -27.44 21.69 -29.00
CA GLU A 373 -26.47 22.46 -29.76
C GLU A 373 -25.12 22.62 -29.04
N GLY A 374 -25.05 22.31 -27.73
CA GLY A 374 -23.88 22.49 -26.88
C GLY A 374 -23.49 23.95 -26.65
N THR A 375 -24.46 24.87 -26.66
CA THR A 375 -24.22 26.33 -26.51
C THR A 375 -24.56 26.85 -25.11
N ASP A 376 -25.41 26.13 -24.39
CA ASP A 376 -25.87 26.44 -23.03
C ASP A 376 -26.05 25.15 -22.22
N ALA A 377 -26.01 25.23 -20.90
CA ALA A 377 -26.23 24.10 -20.01
C ALA A 377 -27.12 24.44 -18.81
N ARG A 378 -28.04 23.52 -18.49
CA ARG A 378 -28.96 23.65 -17.35
C ARG A 378 -28.42 22.87 -16.16
N LEU A 379 -28.36 23.54 -15.00
CA LEU A 379 -28.20 22.87 -13.71
C LEU A 379 -29.45 22.03 -13.42
N VAL A 380 -29.27 20.73 -13.20
CA VAL A 380 -30.37 19.79 -12.95
C VAL A 380 -30.38 19.21 -11.53
N PHE A 381 -29.29 19.36 -10.78
CA PHE A 381 -29.20 18.96 -9.38
C PHE A 381 -27.98 19.60 -8.73
N GLN A 382 -28.06 19.90 -7.43
CA GLN A 382 -26.90 20.25 -6.62
C GLN A 382 -27.09 19.77 -5.19
N LYS A 383 -25.99 19.52 -4.49
CA LYS A 383 -26.01 19.08 -3.09
C LYS A 383 -24.68 19.30 -2.39
N LYS A 384 -24.70 19.67 -1.11
CA LYS A 384 -23.50 19.66 -0.27
C LYS A 384 -23.03 18.23 -0.05
N VAL A 385 -21.78 17.93 -0.41
CA VAL A 385 -21.19 16.58 -0.31
C VAL A 385 -20.17 16.45 0.84
N LYS A 386 -19.58 17.57 1.26
CA LYS A 386 -18.71 17.66 2.44
C LYS A 386 -19.06 18.88 3.24
N ASP A 387 -19.07 18.74 4.56
CA ASP A 387 -19.08 19.87 5.48
C ASP A 387 -17.70 20.54 5.50
N LYS A 388 -17.63 21.73 6.12
CA LYS A 388 -16.37 22.41 6.45
C LYS A 388 -15.35 21.40 6.96
N LEU A 389 -14.15 21.40 6.37
CA LEU A 389 -13.06 20.58 6.90
C LEU A 389 -12.81 21.02 8.33
N SER A 390 -12.68 20.08 9.25
CA SER A 390 -12.34 20.42 10.64
C SER A 390 -11.07 21.24 10.60
N THR A 391 -11.20 22.54 10.85
CA THR A 391 -10.06 23.38 11.16
C THR A 391 -9.46 22.73 12.38
N ILE A 392 -8.29 22.10 12.22
CA ILE A 392 -7.31 22.27 13.27
C ILE A 392 -7.16 23.79 13.26
N GLU A 393 -7.88 24.48 14.15
CA GLU A 393 -7.67 25.90 14.30
C GLU A 393 -6.16 26.03 14.40
N GLU A 394 -5.56 26.90 13.60
CA GLU A 394 -4.22 27.39 13.88
C GLU A 394 -4.28 28.28 15.13
N ASN A 395 -4.95 27.81 16.18
CA ASN A 395 -4.76 28.24 17.55
C ASN A 395 -3.41 27.69 17.97
N ILE A 396 -2.36 28.23 17.34
CA ILE A 396 -1.03 28.21 17.91
C ILE A 396 -1.20 28.91 19.26
N PRO A 397 -1.03 28.20 20.38
CA PRO A 397 -1.20 28.83 21.69
C PRO A 397 -0.27 30.05 21.75
N THR A 398 -0.78 31.19 22.20
CA THR A 398 0.04 32.40 22.39
C THR A 398 0.76 32.40 23.73
N GLU A 399 0.34 31.53 24.66
CA GLU A 399 0.88 31.37 25.99
C GLU A 399 1.27 29.91 26.21
N PHE A 400 2.41 29.70 26.87
CA PHE A 400 2.90 28.36 27.18
C PHE A 400 3.30 28.27 28.66
N PRO A 401 2.35 28.30 29.61
CA PRO A 401 2.66 28.47 31.04
C PRO A 401 3.62 27.40 31.61
N GLU A 402 3.52 26.15 31.14
CA GLU A 402 4.41 25.07 31.60
C GLU A 402 5.82 25.16 30.98
N TYR A 403 5.92 25.65 29.73
CA TYR A 403 7.20 25.91 29.07
C TYR A 403 7.89 27.15 29.67
N GLU A 404 7.14 28.21 29.93
CA GLU A 404 7.61 29.48 30.51
C GLU A 404 8.12 29.33 31.96
N GLN A 405 7.68 28.29 32.67
CA GLN A 405 8.23 27.93 33.98
C GLN A 405 9.69 27.46 33.92
N LEU A 406 10.20 27.09 32.74
CA LEU A 406 11.58 26.63 32.51
C LEU A 406 12.04 25.56 33.52
N SER A 407 11.14 24.64 33.87
CA SER A 407 11.48 23.54 34.77
C SER A 407 12.37 22.53 34.06
N ASP A 408 13.53 22.21 34.63
CA ASP A 408 14.43 21.19 34.06
C ASP A 408 13.79 19.78 34.07
N THR A 409 12.91 19.52 35.03
CA THR A 409 12.28 18.20 35.22
C THR A 409 10.85 18.31 35.71
N VAL A 410 10.01 17.33 35.35
CA VAL A 410 8.63 17.17 35.86
C VAL A 410 8.42 15.77 36.43
N THR A 411 7.50 15.61 37.38
CA THR A 411 7.09 14.29 37.90
C THR A 411 5.73 13.89 37.36
N ARG A 412 5.68 12.84 36.52
CA ARG A 412 4.46 12.38 35.82
C ARG A 412 4.51 10.86 35.59
N PRO A 413 3.35 10.19 35.40
CA PRO A 413 3.33 8.85 34.83
C PRO A 413 3.77 8.87 33.36
N LEU A 414 4.11 7.69 32.81
CA LEU A 414 4.57 7.58 31.42
C LEU A 414 3.47 7.77 30.37
N VAL A 415 2.20 7.60 30.76
CA VAL A 415 1.04 7.62 29.86
C VAL A 415 -0.01 8.62 30.34
N ARG A 416 -0.79 9.17 29.40
CA ARG A 416 -1.82 10.18 29.68
C ARG A 416 -3.15 9.60 30.18
N TYR A 417 -3.48 8.36 29.81
CA TYR A 417 -4.74 7.76 30.24
C TYR A 417 -4.66 7.34 31.71
N GLU A 418 -5.76 7.52 32.44
CA GLU A 418 -5.89 7.05 33.81
C GLU A 418 -5.84 5.52 33.85
N LEU A 419 -4.90 5.00 34.65
CA LEU A 419 -4.74 3.59 34.89
C LEU A 419 -5.14 3.27 36.32
N GLU A 420 -5.90 2.19 36.48
CA GLU A 420 -6.29 1.68 37.79
C GLU A 420 -5.46 0.46 38.19
N PRO A 421 -5.03 0.34 39.46
CA PRO A 421 -4.49 -0.90 40.00
C PRO A 421 -5.46 -2.07 39.82
N LYS A 422 -4.92 -3.28 39.64
CA LYS A 422 -5.72 -4.50 39.41
C LYS A 422 -5.42 -5.56 40.46
N GLY A 423 -6.47 -6.27 40.87
CA GLY A 423 -6.41 -7.32 41.89
C GLY A 423 -6.08 -8.72 41.33
N PRO A 424 -5.93 -9.72 42.20
CA PRO A 424 -5.47 -11.06 41.83
C PRO A 424 -6.34 -11.76 40.77
N VAL A 425 -7.66 -11.54 40.78
CA VAL A 425 -8.59 -12.15 39.80
C VAL A 425 -8.34 -11.61 38.39
N HIS A 426 -8.16 -10.29 38.24
CA HIS A 426 -7.82 -9.68 36.96
C HIS A 426 -6.46 -10.20 36.48
N ASN A 427 -5.46 -10.17 37.36
CA ASN A 427 -4.09 -10.58 37.01
C ASN A 427 -4.04 -12.05 36.58
N PHE A 428 -4.86 -12.92 37.18
CA PHE A 428 -5.00 -14.30 36.73
C PHE A 428 -5.63 -14.41 35.33
N LEU A 429 -6.71 -13.67 35.07
CA LEU A 429 -7.46 -13.76 33.82
C LEU A 429 -6.74 -13.08 32.65
N PHE A 430 -6.34 -11.83 32.80
CA PHE A 430 -5.80 -10.99 31.74
C PHE A 430 -4.29 -10.80 31.81
N GLY A 431 -3.70 -10.90 33.01
CA GLY A 431 -2.27 -10.72 33.24
C GLY A 431 -1.98 -9.55 34.16
N GLU A 432 -0.84 -9.61 34.85
CA GLU A 432 -0.31 -8.46 35.60
C GLU A 432 0.38 -7.49 34.65
N HIS A 433 1.05 -8.02 33.63
CA HIS A 433 1.87 -7.27 32.67
C HIS A 433 2.93 -6.40 33.38
N TYR A 434 3.27 -5.24 32.82
CA TYR A 434 4.13 -4.22 33.44
C TYR A 434 3.34 -3.03 34.00
N ARG A 435 2.08 -3.23 34.38
CA ARG A 435 1.15 -2.15 34.76
C ARG A 435 1.70 -1.23 35.85
N ASP A 436 2.40 -1.77 36.82
CA ASP A 436 3.04 -1.01 37.91
C ASP A 436 4.07 0.00 37.39
N LEU A 437 4.80 -0.36 36.33
CA LEU A 437 5.74 0.55 35.67
C LEU A 437 5.03 1.73 35.01
N TYR A 438 3.81 1.56 34.49
CA TYR A 438 3.03 2.62 33.84
C TYR A 438 2.23 3.48 34.83
N LEU A 439 1.79 2.90 35.95
CA LEU A 439 1.07 3.60 37.03
C LEU A 439 1.97 4.58 37.79
N ARG A 440 3.26 4.23 37.93
CA ARG A 440 4.18 5.00 38.75
C ARG A 440 4.56 6.32 38.09
N GLN A 441 4.76 7.35 38.93
CA GLN A 441 5.31 8.62 38.48
C GLN A 441 6.84 8.61 38.51
N TYR A 442 7.44 9.22 37.50
CA TYR A 442 8.89 9.35 37.36
C TYR A 442 9.27 10.80 37.19
N ARG A 443 10.46 11.15 37.68
CA ARG A 443 11.10 12.43 37.40
C ARG A 443 11.69 12.37 36.00
N LEU A 444 11.15 13.14 35.08
CA LEU A 444 11.48 13.14 33.66
C LEU A 444 12.07 14.50 33.26
N PRO A 445 13.12 14.55 32.43
CA PRO A 445 13.63 15.80 31.91
C PRO A 445 12.60 16.45 30.99
N VAL A 446 12.49 17.78 31.06
CA VAL A 446 11.66 18.57 30.16
C VAL A 446 12.49 18.95 28.94
N LEU A 447 11.94 18.77 27.74
CA LEU A 447 12.66 19.07 26.49
C LEU A 447 12.13 20.34 25.83
N ASP A 448 13.01 21.33 25.74
CA ASP A 448 12.84 22.52 24.90
C ASP A 448 13.38 22.23 23.49
N LEU A 449 12.46 22.07 22.54
CA LEU A 449 12.78 21.82 21.13
C LEU A 449 13.43 23.03 20.46
N GLY A 450 13.22 24.25 20.97
CA GLY A 450 13.83 25.46 20.42
C GLY A 450 15.34 25.54 20.65
N THR A 451 15.84 24.88 21.70
CA THR A 451 17.27 24.92 22.08
C THR A 451 17.97 23.56 21.96
N TRP A 452 17.23 22.45 22.05
CA TRP A 452 17.83 21.12 21.98
C TRP A 452 18.55 20.89 20.65
N ARG A 453 19.85 20.57 20.75
CA ARG A 453 20.78 20.35 19.61
C ARG A 453 20.79 21.49 18.58
N GLY A 454 20.64 22.73 19.03
CA GLY A 454 20.65 23.90 18.13
C GLY A 454 19.28 24.23 17.53
N GLY A 455 18.22 23.60 18.02
CA GLY A 455 16.84 23.85 17.62
C GLY A 455 16.29 22.78 16.67
N MET A 456 15.05 22.39 16.90
CA MET A 456 14.33 21.37 16.14
C MET A 456 13.10 21.95 15.48
N THR A 457 12.92 21.61 14.20
CA THR A 457 11.72 21.97 13.43
C THR A 457 10.85 20.74 13.19
N PRO A 458 9.55 20.76 13.52
CA PRO A 458 8.60 19.74 13.08
C PRO A 458 8.51 19.68 11.56
N ILE A 459 8.79 18.50 10.98
CA ILE A 459 8.76 18.31 9.52
C ILE A 459 7.63 17.41 9.06
N GLN A 460 7.19 16.46 9.89
CA GLN A 460 6.17 15.49 9.46
C GLN A 460 5.50 14.80 10.64
N ARG A 461 4.17 14.74 10.61
CA ARG A 461 3.40 13.86 11.49
C ARG A 461 3.60 12.40 11.09
N GLY A 462 3.81 11.54 12.06
CA GLY A 462 3.94 10.10 11.90
C GLY A 462 3.09 9.34 12.93
N GLY A 463 3.27 8.02 12.94
CA GLY A 463 2.57 7.14 13.86
C GLY A 463 1.67 6.18 13.10
N GLY A 464 1.92 4.88 13.25
CA GLY A 464 1.11 3.83 12.65
C GLY A 464 -0.25 3.70 13.33
N ASN A 465 -0.75 2.47 13.43
CA ASN A 465 -2.09 2.19 13.96
C ASN A 465 -2.22 2.37 15.49
N GLN A 466 -1.18 2.84 16.21
CA GLN A 466 -1.17 2.80 17.68
C GLN A 466 -0.56 4.02 18.38
N THR A 467 0.21 4.89 17.73
CA THR A 467 1.01 5.90 18.46
C THR A 467 1.06 7.21 17.71
N ASN A 468 1.10 8.34 18.42
CA ASN A 468 1.43 9.63 17.82
C ASN A 468 2.95 9.76 17.73
N SER A 469 3.49 10.03 16.55
CA SER A 469 4.89 10.46 16.43
C SER A 469 5.04 11.72 15.61
N LEU A 470 6.07 12.49 15.91
CA LEU A 470 6.42 13.70 15.17
C LEU A 470 7.88 13.58 14.75
N ARG A 471 8.14 13.79 13.46
CA ARG A 471 9.49 13.88 12.92
C ARG A 471 9.97 15.30 13.09
N LEU A 472 11.21 15.41 13.54
CA LEU A 472 11.91 16.66 13.77
C LEU A 472 13.16 16.69 12.89
N ALA A 473 13.61 17.87 12.49
CA ALA A 473 14.91 18.07 11.88
C ALA A 473 15.68 19.20 12.58
N ASP A 474 16.98 19.02 12.75
CA ASP A 474 17.88 20.09 13.14
C ASP A 474 18.27 20.97 11.93
N ALA A 475 19.02 22.04 12.19
CA ALA A 475 19.49 22.96 11.15
C ALA A 475 20.46 22.32 10.14
N GLN A 476 21.05 21.16 10.45
CA GLN A 476 21.91 20.40 9.54
C GLN A 476 21.14 19.35 8.74
N GLY A 477 19.84 19.19 9.00
CA GLY A 477 18.96 18.21 8.34
C GLY A 477 19.03 16.81 8.93
N HIS A 478 19.68 16.60 10.08
CA HIS A 478 19.60 15.33 10.80
C HIS A 478 18.18 15.16 11.35
N GLN A 479 17.61 13.97 11.16
CA GLN A 479 16.22 13.72 11.53
C GLN A 479 16.11 13.00 12.86
N PHE A 480 15.18 13.44 13.68
CA PHE A 480 14.79 12.78 14.91
C PHE A 480 13.32 12.40 14.86
N VAL A 481 12.92 11.52 15.78
CA VAL A 481 11.51 11.20 16.00
C VAL A 481 11.21 11.24 17.48
N MET A 482 10.13 11.92 17.85
CA MET A 482 9.50 11.79 19.16
C MET A 482 8.27 10.89 19.04
N ARG A 483 8.24 9.80 19.81
CA ARG A 483 7.15 8.80 19.83
C ARG A 483 6.46 8.84 21.19
N ASP A 484 5.17 9.14 21.19
CA ASP A 484 4.36 9.20 22.42
C ASP A 484 4.37 7.83 23.11
N LEU A 485 4.58 7.80 24.43
CA LEU A 485 4.41 6.56 25.19
C LEU A 485 2.93 6.20 25.38
N THR A 486 2.03 7.17 25.24
CA THR A 486 0.59 6.95 25.23
C THR A 486 0.15 6.37 23.88
N LYS A 487 -0.21 5.09 23.89
CA LYS A 487 -0.76 4.41 22.70
C LYS A 487 -2.23 4.81 22.48
N ASP A 488 -2.58 5.23 21.26
CA ASP A 488 -3.94 5.59 20.84
C ASP A 488 -4.70 4.33 20.39
N VAL A 489 -5.56 3.86 21.29
CA VAL A 489 -6.37 2.66 21.13
C VAL A 489 -7.41 2.80 20.02
N THR A 490 -7.88 4.03 19.75
CA THR A 490 -8.95 4.27 18.76
C THR A 490 -8.48 4.06 17.33
N ARG A 491 -7.16 4.12 17.11
CA ARG A 491 -6.51 3.85 15.82
C ARG A 491 -6.24 2.37 15.57
N LEU A 492 -6.12 1.58 16.64
CA LEU A 492 -5.84 0.14 16.54
C LEU A 492 -7.11 -0.62 16.17
N LEU A 493 -8.24 -0.23 16.76
CA LEU A 493 -9.50 -0.93 16.59
C LEU A 493 -10.26 -0.36 15.37
N PRO A 494 -10.81 -1.21 14.49
CA PRO A 494 -11.69 -0.73 13.43
C PRO A 494 -13.00 -0.22 14.04
N PHE A 495 -13.67 0.70 13.35
CA PHE A 495 -15.04 1.08 13.70
C PHE A 495 -16.00 -0.12 13.48
N PRO A 496 -16.97 -0.39 14.38
CA PRO A 496 -17.33 0.34 15.60
C PRO A 496 -16.62 -0.13 16.88
N PHE A 497 -15.71 -1.11 16.81
CA PHE A 497 -14.99 -1.62 17.98
C PHE A 497 -14.17 -0.53 18.68
N ASN A 498 -13.66 0.46 17.94
CA ASN A 498 -13.02 1.64 18.54
C ASN A 498 -13.95 2.52 19.39
N LYS A 499 -15.27 2.28 19.38
CA LYS A 499 -16.25 2.93 20.27
C LYS A 499 -16.71 2.01 21.41
N MET A 500 -16.35 0.73 21.41
CA MET A 500 -16.75 -0.23 22.43
C MET A 500 -15.79 -0.19 23.62
N SER A 501 -16.30 0.07 24.82
CA SER A 501 -15.50 0.15 26.06
C SER A 501 -14.69 -1.12 26.34
N LEU A 502 -15.29 -2.30 26.18
CA LEU A 502 -14.60 -3.58 26.40
C LEU A 502 -13.46 -3.82 25.41
N ALA A 503 -13.63 -3.43 24.14
CA ALA A 503 -12.59 -3.59 23.13
C ALA A 503 -11.42 -2.62 23.39
N GLN A 504 -11.73 -1.37 23.75
CA GLN A 504 -10.72 -0.41 24.16
C GLN A 504 -9.95 -0.89 25.40
N PHE A 505 -10.65 -1.42 26.41
CA PHE A 505 -10.04 -1.98 27.60
C PHE A 505 -9.03 -3.09 27.28
N ILE A 506 -9.42 -4.09 26.48
CA ILE A 506 -8.53 -5.20 26.10
C ILE A 506 -7.29 -4.68 25.37
N ALA A 507 -7.44 -3.67 24.51
CA ALA A 507 -6.33 -3.08 23.78
C ALA A 507 -5.37 -2.31 24.71
N VAL A 508 -5.88 -1.50 25.66
CA VAL A 508 -5.02 -0.86 26.68
C VAL A 508 -4.29 -1.91 27.51
N ASP A 509 -4.99 -2.94 27.96
CA ASP A 509 -4.41 -4.01 28.77
C ASP A 509 -3.25 -4.69 28.05
N ASN A 510 -3.44 -4.96 26.75
CA ASN A 510 -2.41 -5.54 25.90
C ASN A 510 -1.18 -4.63 25.73
N PHE A 511 -1.35 -3.30 25.63
CA PHE A 511 -0.22 -2.37 25.55
C PHE A 511 0.68 -2.38 26.78
N LEU A 512 0.15 -2.72 27.95
CA LEU A 512 0.94 -2.82 29.19
C LEU A 512 1.84 -4.06 29.22
N SER A 513 1.69 -4.98 28.26
CA SER A 513 2.55 -6.16 28.12
C SER A 513 3.94 -5.84 27.58
N THR A 514 4.17 -4.64 27.02
CA THR A 514 5.50 -4.20 26.57
C THR A 514 6.26 -3.54 27.72
N HIS A 515 7.60 -3.68 27.73
CA HIS A 515 8.40 -3.07 28.78
C HIS A 515 8.76 -1.62 28.39
N PRO A 516 8.28 -0.59 29.10
CA PRO A 516 8.40 0.79 28.64
C PRO A 516 9.86 1.24 28.49
N TYR A 517 10.75 0.81 29.40
CA TYR A 517 12.17 1.17 29.38
C TYR A 517 13.05 0.27 28.51
N ALA A 518 12.51 -0.76 27.84
CA ALA A 518 13.33 -1.68 27.05
C ALA A 518 14.24 -0.97 26.05
N PRO A 519 13.76 0.01 25.25
CA PRO A 519 14.60 0.72 24.28
C PRO A 519 15.85 1.37 24.89
N LEU A 520 15.79 1.85 26.14
CA LEU A 520 16.91 2.55 26.80
C LEU A 520 18.07 1.62 27.18
N ALA A 521 17.84 0.30 27.24
CA ALA A 521 18.87 -0.68 27.58
C ALA A 521 19.60 -1.24 26.35
N LEU A 522 19.07 -1.04 25.15
CA LEU A 522 19.57 -1.69 23.94
C LEU A 522 20.86 -1.09 23.35
N PRO A 523 21.08 0.24 23.38
CA PRO A 523 22.24 0.85 22.71
C PRO A 523 23.59 0.28 23.13
N PRO A 524 23.93 0.15 24.44
CA PRO A 524 25.23 -0.38 24.84
C PRO A 524 25.49 -1.82 24.37
N MET A 525 24.42 -2.63 24.32
CA MET A 525 24.52 -4.01 23.84
C MET A 525 24.66 -4.08 22.32
N ALA A 526 23.91 -3.24 21.58
CA ALA A 526 23.98 -3.15 20.13
C ALA A 526 25.36 -2.66 19.66
N GLU A 527 25.92 -1.65 20.33
CA GLU A 527 27.27 -1.15 20.09
C GLU A 527 28.32 -2.24 20.31
N ALA A 528 28.23 -2.99 21.43
CA ALA A 528 29.16 -4.06 21.75
C ALA A 528 29.22 -5.14 20.65
N ILE A 529 28.09 -5.46 20.03
CA ILE A 529 28.03 -6.42 18.92
C ILE A 529 28.09 -5.75 17.54
N ARG A 530 28.40 -4.46 17.46
CA ARG A 530 28.58 -3.69 16.22
C ARG A 530 27.40 -3.84 15.25
N ILE A 531 26.19 -3.59 15.74
CA ILE A 531 25.00 -3.38 14.90
C ILE A 531 24.51 -1.95 15.07
N TYR A 532 23.87 -1.39 14.05
CA TYR A 532 23.34 -0.04 14.15
C TYR A 532 22.19 0.04 15.16
N HIS A 533 22.13 1.14 15.88
CA HIS A 533 21.08 1.44 16.85
C HIS A 533 20.84 2.95 16.91
N THR A 534 19.72 3.32 17.53
CA THR A 534 19.42 4.69 17.96
C THR A 534 19.88 4.88 19.42
N ASN A 535 19.83 6.12 19.91
CA ASN A 535 20.10 6.48 21.30
C ASN A 535 18.84 7.09 21.91
N PRO A 536 17.86 6.26 22.27
CA PRO A 536 16.58 6.76 22.70
C PRO A 536 16.64 7.31 24.12
N GLU A 537 15.93 8.40 24.37
CA GLU A 537 15.80 9.05 25.68
C GLU A 537 14.34 9.41 25.97
N PHE A 538 13.97 9.49 27.24
CA PHE A 538 12.64 9.92 27.67
C PHE A 538 12.61 11.38 28.02
N PHE A 539 11.68 12.11 27.41
CA PHE A 539 11.43 13.51 27.70
C PHE A 539 9.95 13.77 27.94
N TYR A 540 9.66 14.65 28.88
CA TYR A 540 8.38 15.34 28.89
C TYR A 540 8.46 16.55 27.96
N ILE A 541 7.51 16.66 27.03
CA ILE A 541 7.47 17.75 26.05
C ILE A 541 6.22 18.57 26.34
N PRO A 542 6.31 19.74 26.99
CA PRO A 542 5.16 20.61 27.22
C PRO A 542 4.69 21.22 25.89
N LYS A 543 3.50 21.82 25.91
CA LYS A 543 3.14 22.76 24.83
C LYS A 543 4.19 23.86 24.79
N GLN A 544 4.72 24.18 23.61
CA GLN A 544 5.83 25.12 23.43
C GLN A 544 5.82 25.76 22.03
N PRO A 545 6.47 26.92 21.83
CA PRO A 545 6.47 27.63 20.55
C PRO A 545 6.95 26.78 19.37
N ALA A 546 8.03 26.00 19.56
CA ALA A 546 8.65 25.17 18.52
C ALA A 546 7.72 24.08 17.95
N LEU A 547 6.64 23.71 18.64
CA LEU A 547 5.65 22.77 18.11
C LEU A 547 4.65 23.44 17.13
N GLY A 548 4.49 24.78 17.16
CA GLY A 548 3.56 25.49 16.29
C GLY A 548 2.15 24.88 16.28
N ILE A 549 1.64 24.57 15.08
CA ILE A 549 0.32 23.93 14.86
C ILE A 549 0.21 22.49 15.39
N HIS A 550 1.30 21.92 15.92
CA HIS A 550 1.35 20.56 16.45
C HIS A 550 1.05 20.50 17.96
N ASN A 551 0.94 21.64 18.64
CA ASN A 551 0.78 21.70 20.10
C ASN A 551 -0.40 20.88 20.65
N ASP A 552 -1.54 20.86 19.97
CA ASP A 552 -2.74 20.16 20.49
C ASP A 552 -2.60 18.64 20.51
N ILE A 553 -1.79 18.09 19.60
CA ILE A 553 -1.58 16.65 19.52
C ILE A 553 -0.33 16.25 20.33
N TYR A 554 0.74 17.06 20.24
CA TYR A 554 2.08 16.66 20.64
C TYR A 554 2.62 17.35 21.90
N GLY A 555 1.95 18.38 22.41
CA GLY A 555 2.33 19.03 23.67
C GLY A 555 1.68 18.38 24.89
N GLY A 556 2.43 18.23 25.98
CA GLY A 556 1.99 17.70 27.28
C GLY A 556 2.01 16.16 27.38
N SER A 557 3.01 15.47 26.81
CA SER A 557 3.18 14.01 26.98
C SER A 557 4.62 13.64 27.31
N VAL A 558 4.79 12.36 27.66
CA VAL A 558 6.10 11.71 27.71
C VAL A 558 6.38 11.04 26.36
N TYR A 559 7.55 11.34 25.80
CA TYR A 559 7.99 10.85 24.51
C TYR A 559 9.31 10.08 24.64
N LEU A 560 9.43 9.00 23.86
CA LEU A 560 10.71 8.42 23.47
C LEU A 560 11.24 9.26 22.29
N VAL A 561 12.35 9.97 22.49
CA VAL A 561 13.01 10.78 21.45
C VAL A 561 14.28 10.07 21.02
N GLU A 562 14.45 9.85 19.72
CA GLU A 562 15.58 9.10 19.17
C GLU A 562 15.96 9.57 17.76
N GLU A 563 17.19 9.30 17.33
CA GLU A 563 17.63 9.51 15.96
C GLU A 563 16.75 8.71 15.00
N ARG A 564 16.47 9.29 13.84
CA ARG A 564 15.74 8.63 12.77
C ARG A 564 16.70 8.26 11.65
N PRO A 565 16.75 6.99 11.19
CA PRO A 565 17.49 6.61 9.99
C PRO A 565 16.73 7.09 8.74
N GLY A 566 16.91 8.38 8.47
CA GLY A 566 16.33 9.20 7.41
C GLY A 566 17.05 10.55 7.40
N GLY A 567 16.87 11.36 6.35
CA GLY A 567 17.73 12.53 6.13
C GLY A 567 19.17 12.11 5.78
N SER A 568 20.13 13.01 5.97
CA SER A 568 21.57 12.76 5.77
C SER A 568 22.25 12.68 7.13
N TRP A 569 22.98 11.58 7.39
CA TRP A 569 23.85 11.42 8.58
C TRP A 569 25.33 11.43 8.20
N LYS A 570 25.64 11.90 6.98
CA LYS A 570 26.98 11.88 6.42
C LYS A 570 27.96 12.67 7.29
N GLY A 571 29.12 12.09 7.57
CA GLY A 571 30.16 12.73 8.39
C GLY A 571 29.95 12.60 9.90
N THR A 572 28.97 11.80 10.33
CA THR A 572 28.74 11.43 11.74
C THR A 572 29.00 9.94 11.97
N ASP A 573 29.17 9.52 13.22
CA ASP A 573 29.28 8.10 13.58
C ASP A 573 27.89 7.41 13.64
N VAL A 574 26.80 8.19 13.66
CA VAL A 574 25.43 7.68 13.76
C VAL A 574 25.09 6.89 12.48
N PHE A 575 24.63 5.64 12.67
CA PHE A 575 24.37 4.69 11.59
C PHE A 575 25.57 4.50 10.62
N GLY A 576 26.80 4.69 11.12
CA GLY A 576 28.02 4.59 10.33
C GLY A 576 28.20 5.69 9.29
N GLY A 577 27.50 6.82 9.40
CA GLY A 577 27.65 7.95 8.47
C GLY A 577 27.02 7.71 7.10
N ALA A 578 25.96 6.89 7.05
CA ALA A 578 25.34 6.44 5.80
C ALA A 578 24.94 7.59 4.86
N HIS A 579 25.15 7.37 3.55
CA HIS A 579 24.85 8.37 2.52
C HIS A 579 23.36 8.54 2.28
N LYS A 580 22.60 7.43 2.38
CA LYS A 580 21.17 7.37 2.11
C LYS A 580 20.54 6.25 2.92
N PHE A 581 19.28 6.45 3.29
CA PHE A 581 18.44 5.42 3.88
C PHE A 581 17.32 5.06 2.90
N VAL A 582 17.06 3.77 2.73
CA VAL A 582 15.93 3.27 1.93
C VAL A 582 15.01 2.39 2.79
N SER A 583 13.76 2.28 2.39
CA SER A 583 12.82 1.31 2.98
C SER A 583 13.12 -0.12 2.52
N THR A 584 12.56 -1.13 3.20
CA THR A 584 12.70 -2.53 2.78
C THR A 584 12.10 -2.79 1.39
N PRO A 585 10.89 -2.27 1.06
CA PRO A 585 10.36 -2.37 -0.31
C PRO A 585 11.26 -1.74 -1.37
N GLU A 586 11.73 -0.50 -1.14
CA GLU A 586 12.69 0.18 -2.04
C GLU A 586 14.00 -0.61 -2.20
N LEU A 587 14.48 -1.26 -1.14
CA LEU A 587 15.66 -2.11 -1.23
C LEU A 587 15.38 -3.36 -2.05
N SER A 588 14.27 -4.06 -1.79
CA SER A 588 13.88 -5.25 -2.55
C SER A 588 13.81 -4.95 -4.04
N GLU A 589 13.16 -3.84 -4.43
CA GLU A 589 13.15 -3.36 -5.81
C GLU A 589 14.56 -3.13 -6.36
N LYS A 590 15.42 -2.41 -5.62
CA LYS A 590 16.81 -2.16 -6.07
C LYS A 590 17.64 -3.43 -6.23
N LEU A 591 17.47 -4.41 -5.33
CA LEU A 591 18.16 -5.70 -5.40
C LEU A 591 17.70 -6.50 -6.61
N THR A 592 16.40 -6.46 -6.93
CA THR A 592 15.86 -7.16 -8.11
C THR A 592 16.13 -6.40 -9.40
N THR A 593 16.32 -5.08 -9.42
CA THR A 593 16.58 -4.36 -10.68
C THR A 593 18.06 -4.41 -11.11
N LYS A 594 19.03 -4.34 -10.18
CA LYS A 594 20.46 -4.37 -10.52
C LYS A 594 21.34 -5.07 -9.49
N TYR A 595 22.24 -5.93 -9.99
CA TYR A 595 23.22 -6.65 -9.18
C TYR A 595 24.23 -5.77 -8.41
N SER A 596 24.41 -4.52 -8.82
CA SER A 596 25.27 -3.54 -8.12
C SER A 596 24.77 -3.21 -6.71
N HIS A 597 23.53 -3.57 -6.37
CA HIS A 597 22.97 -3.43 -5.03
C HIS A 597 23.15 -4.73 -4.24
N ARG A 598 23.74 -4.65 -3.03
CA ARG A 598 24.00 -5.85 -2.21
C ARG A 598 23.70 -5.63 -0.74
N VAL A 599 23.21 -6.66 -0.06
CA VAL A 599 23.03 -6.65 1.40
C VAL A 599 24.24 -7.24 2.08
N ASP A 600 24.70 -6.58 3.15
CA ASP A 600 25.66 -7.15 4.11
C ASP A 600 24.93 -8.20 4.97
N GLN A 601 24.77 -9.42 4.44
CA GLN A 601 24.02 -10.48 5.11
C GLN A 601 24.60 -10.87 6.48
N PRO A 602 25.94 -10.93 6.70
CA PRO A 602 26.49 -11.17 8.04
C PRO A 602 26.05 -10.12 9.07
N TRP A 603 26.00 -8.84 8.69
CA TRP A 603 25.48 -7.77 9.54
C TRP A 603 23.98 -7.94 9.82
N ALA A 604 23.21 -8.27 8.78
CA ALA A 604 21.78 -8.55 8.92
C ALA A 604 21.53 -9.72 9.88
N LEU A 605 22.28 -10.81 9.73
CA LEU A 605 22.20 -11.97 10.61
C LEU A 605 22.48 -11.60 12.06
N ARG A 606 23.55 -10.85 12.31
CA ARG A 606 23.91 -10.45 13.67
C ARG A 606 22.81 -9.61 14.33
N SER A 607 22.22 -8.70 13.56
CA SER A 607 21.07 -7.89 14.00
C SER A 607 19.87 -8.77 14.37
N ARG A 608 19.60 -9.81 13.57
CA ARG A 608 18.51 -10.76 13.80
C ARG A 608 18.75 -11.70 14.98
N LEU A 609 19.98 -12.16 15.16
CA LEU A 609 20.36 -12.97 16.33
C LEU A 609 20.23 -12.18 17.63
N PHE A 610 20.51 -10.87 17.60
CA PHE A 610 20.28 -10.00 18.75
C PHE A 610 18.80 -9.91 19.13
N ASP A 611 17.89 -9.87 18.16
CA ASP A 611 16.44 -9.86 18.41
C ASP A 611 15.98 -11.12 19.17
N PHE A 612 16.58 -12.29 18.89
CA PHE A 612 16.34 -13.50 19.69
C PHE A 612 16.84 -13.37 21.12
N VAL A 613 18.01 -12.75 21.33
CA VAL A 613 18.58 -12.53 22.66
C VAL A 613 17.66 -11.64 23.50
N ILE A 614 17.19 -10.51 22.95
CA ILE A 614 16.34 -9.56 23.69
C ILE A 614 14.84 -9.91 23.65
N GLY A 615 14.45 -10.88 22.82
CA GLY A 615 13.07 -11.35 22.71
C GLY A 615 12.14 -10.41 21.96
N ASP A 616 12.68 -9.67 20.99
CA ASP A 616 11.94 -8.77 20.12
C ASP A 616 11.32 -9.56 18.95
N TRP A 617 10.07 -9.96 19.12
CA TRP A 617 9.39 -10.93 18.25
C TRP A 617 8.64 -10.30 17.08
N ASP A 618 8.32 -9.00 17.13
CA ASP A 618 7.49 -8.32 16.13
C ASP A 618 8.31 -7.69 15.00
N ARG A 619 9.45 -8.28 14.67
CA ARG A 619 10.38 -7.73 13.69
C ARG A 619 9.83 -7.88 12.27
N HIS A 620 9.13 -6.88 11.75
CA HIS A 620 8.59 -6.86 10.37
C HIS A 620 9.27 -5.80 9.47
N ASP A 621 9.00 -5.84 8.16
CA ASP A 621 9.75 -5.10 7.13
C ASP A 621 9.79 -3.57 7.34
N ASP A 622 8.72 -2.98 7.88
CA ASP A 622 8.63 -1.55 8.21
C ASP A 622 9.50 -1.14 9.41
N GLN A 623 9.90 -2.09 10.26
CA GLN A 623 10.76 -1.82 11.41
C GLN A 623 12.25 -1.78 11.02
N TRP A 624 12.57 -1.88 9.73
CA TRP A 624 13.92 -1.70 9.21
C TRP A 624 14.02 -0.42 8.37
N ARG A 625 15.20 0.19 8.43
CA ARG A 625 15.73 1.04 7.37
C ARG A 625 17.07 0.49 6.94
N TRP A 626 17.49 0.84 5.74
CA TRP A 626 18.73 0.32 5.16
C TRP A 626 19.67 1.46 4.88
N ALA A 627 20.78 1.49 5.63
CA ALA A 627 21.88 2.41 5.43
C ALA A 627 22.67 1.97 4.19
N ARG A 628 22.80 2.86 3.20
CA ARG A 628 23.57 2.62 1.97
C ARG A 628 24.99 3.19 2.08
N PHE A 629 25.95 2.37 1.66
CA PHE A 629 27.37 2.71 1.52
C PHE A 629 27.83 2.42 0.11
N ASP A 630 28.37 3.44 -0.55
CA ASP A 630 28.88 3.32 -1.92
C ASP A 630 30.35 2.84 -1.84
N GLN A 631 30.64 1.67 -2.41
CA GLN A 631 31.98 1.05 -2.41
C GLN A 631 32.82 1.55 -3.60
N PRO A 632 34.18 1.51 -3.50
CA PRO A 632 35.06 1.97 -4.58
C PRO A 632 34.92 1.20 -5.89
N ASP A 633 34.47 -0.06 -5.84
CA ASP A 633 34.23 -0.93 -6.99
C ASP A 633 32.86 -0.70 -7.66
N GLY A 634 32.07 0.26 -7.17
CA GLY A 634 30.74 0.59 -7.68
C GLY A 634 29.60 -0.18 -7.00
N ILE A 635 29.88 -1.10 -6.08
CA ILE A 635 28.85 -1.80 -5.31
C ILE A 635 28.20 -0.86 -4.30
N LYS A 636 26.87 -0.92 -4.19
CA LYS A 636 26.09 -0.21 -3.20
C LYS A 636 25.69 -1.20 -2.11
N LEU A 637 26.44 -1.19 -1.01
CA LEU A 637 26.25 -2.09 0.12
C LEU A 637 25.19 -1.53 1.08
N TYR A 638 24.24 -2.36 1.48
CA TYR A 638 23.17 -2.01 2.40
C TYR A 638 23.29 -2.77 3.72
N ARG A 639 23.16 -2.03 4.82
CA ARG A 639 23.14 -2.57 6.18
C ARG A 639 21.84 -2.21 6.88
N PRO A 640 21.19 -3.16 7.58
CA PRO A 640 19.95 -2.88 8.27
C PRO A 640 20.18 -2.02 9.52
N VAL A 641 19.28 -1.09 9.74
CA VAL A 641 19.14 -0.25 10.91
C VAL A 641 17.77 -0.57 11.54
N PRO A 642 17.75 -1.28 12.69
CA PRO A 642 16.51 -1.59 13.38
C PRO A 642 15.88 -0.31 13.95
N ARG A 643 14.56 -0.25 13.91
CA ARG A 643 13.75 0.78 14.57
C ARG A 643 12.65 0.11 15.39
N ASP A 644 12.05 0.83 16.33
CA ASP A 644 10.85 0.37 17.02
C ASP A 644 11.06 -0.99 17.73
N ARG A 645 11.88 -0.97 18.78
CA ARG A 645 12.22 -2.17 19.58
C ARG A 645 11.31 -2.30 20.81
N ASP A 646 10.04 -1.93 20.69
CA ASP A 646 9.11 -1.84 21.82
C ASP A 646 8.60 -3.20 22.34
N GLN A 647 8.83 -4.29 21.60
CA GLN A 647 8.47 -5.66 22.03
C GLN A 647 9.57 -6.41 22.79
N ALA A 648 10.76 -5.82 22.91
CA ALA A 648 11.84 -6.39 23.72
C ALA A 648 11.38 -6.56 25.18
N PHE A 649 11.76 -7.69 25.79
CA PHE A 649 11.40 -8.05 27.16
C PHE A 649 9.89 -8.11 27.46
N SER A 650 9.05 -8.41 26.47
CA SER A 650 7.58 -8.47 26.64
C SER A 650 7.07 -9.47 27.70
N LYS A 651 5.92 -9.18 28.30
CA LYS A 651 5.24 -9.96 29.36
C LYS A 651 3.75 -10.14 29.02
N TYR A 652 3.49 -10.92 27.97
CA TYR A 652 2.13 -11.33 27.56
C TYR A 652 1.63 -12.52 28.41
N ASP A 653 1.30 -12.27 29.68
CA ASP A 653 0.78 -13.24 30.65
C ASP A 653 -0.77 -13.29 30.70
N GLY A 654 -1.33 -14.00 31.70
CA GLY A 654 -2.77 -14.18 31.86
C GLY A 654 -3.35 -15.41 31.14
N LEU A 655 -4.46 -15.94 31.69
CA LEU A 655 -5.17 -17.09 31.12
C LEU A 655 -5.74 -16.80 29.73
N PHE A 656 -6.29 -15.61 29.51
CA PHE A 656 -6.88 -15.21 28.23
C PHE A 656 -5.85 -15.26 27.10
N THR A 657 -4.69 -14.64 27.30
CA THR A 657 -3.58 -14.65 26.33
C THR A 657 -3.11 -16.09 26.07
N ARG A 658 -2.96 -16.90 27.12
CA ARG A 658 -2.58 -18.31 26.99
C ARG A 658 -3.58 -19.10 26.13
N ILE A 659 -4.88 -18.91 26.31
CA ILE A 659 -5.92 -19.55 25.48
C ILE A 659 -5.87 -19.01 24.04
N ALA A 660 -5.77 -17.69 23.87
CA ALA A 660 -5.72 -17.03 22.56
C ALA A 660 -4.56 -17.52 21.71
N THR A 661 -3.37 -17.73 22.30
CA THR A 661 -2.21 -18.28 21.58
C THR A 661 -2.42 -19.74 21.14
N ILE A 662 -3.28 -20.50 21.81
CA ILE A 662 -3.61 -21.88 21.40
C ILE A 662 -4.56 -21.86 20.20
N THR A 663 -5.62 -21.04 20.27
CA THR A 663 -6.73 -21.01 19.31
C THR A 663 -6.42 -20.23 18.03
N ALA A 664 -5.60 -19.17 18.11
CA ALA A 664 -5.24 -18.33 16.97
C ALA A 664 -3.73 -18.44 16.67
N PRO A 665 -3.32 -19.12 15.58
CA PRO A 665 -1.91 -19.35 15.27
C PRO A 665 -1.04 -18.09 15.19
N PHE A 666 -1.56 -16.98 14.66
CA PHE A 666 -0.82 -15.72 14.54
C PHE A 666 -0.54 -15.05 15.91
N LEU A 667 -1.31 -15.37 16.96
CA LEU A 667 -1.08 -14.86 18.32
C LEU A 667 0.01 -15.65 19.08
N ARG A 668 0.54 -16.75 18.51
CA ARG A 668 1.58 -17.59 19.16
C ARG A 668 2.93 -16.89 19.35
N GLN A 669 3.11 -15.74 18.72
CA GLN A 669 4.26 -14.86 18.90
C GLN A 669 4.18 -14.05 20.21
N LEU A 670 2.97 -13.80 20.74
CA LEU A 670 2.77 -13.12 22.02
C LEU A 670 3.26 -14.03 23.15
N ARG A 671 4.36 -13.65 23.80
CA ARG A 671 5.01 -14.48 24.82
C ARG A 671 5.57 -13.64 25.96
N VAL A 672 5.72 -14.30 27.09
CA VAL A 672 6.54 -13.81 28.20
C VAL A 672 8.02 -14.03 27.87
N TYR A 673 8.85 -13.03 28.13
CA TYR A 673 10.30 -13.11 28.00
C TYR A 673 10.88 -14.13 29.00
N SER A 674 11.34 -15.26 28.48
CA SER A 674 11.85 -16.39 29.26
C SER A 674 13.17 -16.92 28.70
N PRO A 675 13.99 -17.66 29.48
CA PRO A 675 15.27 -18.21 29.02
C PRO A 675 15.15 -19.09 27.79
N LYS A 676 14.17 -20.00 27.80
CA LYS A 676 13.94 -20.93 26.70
C LYS A 676 13.12 -20.25 25.60
N ILE A 677 13.69 -20.20 24.40
CA ILE A 677 12.93 -19.86 23.19
C ILE A 677 12.15 -21.11 22.74
N GLY A 678 10.82 -20.97 22.71
CA GLY A 678 9.90 -22.03 22.31
C GLY A 678 10.03 -22.43 20.84
N ASN A 679 8.92 -22.82 20.20
CA ASN A 679 8.96 -23.22 18.79
C ASN A 679 9.47 -22.08 17.89
N ILE A 680 10.52 -22.35 17.10
CA ILE A 680 11.25 -21.35 16.32
C ILE A 680 10.40 -20.74 15.20
N LYS A 681 9.49 -21.52 14.61
CA LYS A 681 8.55 -21.05 13.57
C LYS A 681 7.74 -19.86 14.06
N TRP A 682 7.27 -19.92 15.30
CA TRP A 682 6.44 -18.86 15.89
C TRP A 682 7.26 -17.72 16.48
N ALA A 683 8.51 -18.00 16.91
CA ALA A 683 9.43 -16.97 17.36
C ALA A 683 9.94 -16.11 16.18
N ALA A 684 9.95 -16.66 14.97
CA ALA A 684 10.33 -15.99 13.73
C ALA A 684 9.15 -15.78 12.78
N TRP A 685 7.92 -15.67 13.31
CA TRP A 685 6.74 -15.51 12.47
C TRP A 685 6.71 -14.14 11.78
N SER A 686 6.89 -13.06 12.53
CA SER A 686 6.92 -11.68 12.00
C SER A 686 8.03 -11.46 10.94
N PRO A 687 9.30 -11.85 11.18
CA PRO A 687 10.43 -11.58 10.27
C PRO A 687 10.56 -12.56 9.09
N ARG A 688 9.64 -13.51 8.92
CA ARG A 688 9.77 -14.61 7.94
C ARG A 688 10.08 -14.17 6.51
N HIS A 689 9.57 -13.00 6.08
CA HIS A 689 9.81 -12.48 4.73
C HIS A 689 11.21 -11.88 4.64
N PHE A 690 11.54 -10.93 5.54
CA PHE A 690 12.88 -10.38 5.70
C PHE A 690 13.97 -11.48 5.77
N ASP A 691 13.79 -12.45 6.68
CA ASP A 691 14.83 -13.45 6.96
C ASP A 691 15.05 -14.39 5.76
N ASN A 692 14.01 -14.73 5.00
CA ASN A 692 14.14 -15.50 3.76
C ASN A 692 14.82 -14.70 2.63
N SER A 693 14.54 -13.40 2.53
CA SER A 693 15.09 -12.56 1.45
C SER A 693 16.54 -12.14 1.69
N PHE A 694 16.95 -11.92 2.94
CA PHE A 694 18.22 -11.26 3.26
C PHE A 694 19.24 -12.15 3.99
N LEU A 695 18.92 -13.42 4.27
CA LEU A 695 19.83 -14.40 4.89
C LEU A 695 20.01 -15.67 4.05
N ASN A 696 19.64 -15.61 2.77
CA ASN A 696 19.62 -16.77 1.88
C ASN A 696 21.00 -17.23 1.39
N GLN A 697 22.04 -16.39 1.46
CA GLN A 697 23.38 -16.71 0.95
C GLN A 697 24.27 -17.40 1.99
N LEU A 698 24.04 -17.13 3.27
CA LEU A 698 24.94 -17.54 4.34
C LEU A 698 24.91 -19.06 4.59
N ASP A 699 26.09 -19.66 4.75
CA ASP A 699 26.24 -21.03 5.21
C ASP A 699 26.27 -21.15 6.76
N TRP A 700 26.34 -22.38 7.27
CA TRP A 700 26.36 -22.59 8.72
C TRP A 700 27.59 -21.99 9.40
N ASN A 701 28.76 -22.02 8.76
CA ASN A 701 29.99 -21.52 9.37
C ASN A 701 29.90 -20.00 9.54
N GLU A 702 29.33 -19.29 8.55
CA GLU A 702 29.07 -17.86 8.68
C GLU A 702 28.09 -17.55 9.80
N TRP A 703 27.05 -18.38 9.98
CA TRP A 703 26.13 -18.26 11.10
C TRP A 703 26.81 -18.48 12.46
N GLU A 704 27.59 -19.54 12.58
CA GLU A 704 28.35 -19.89 13.78
C GLU A 704 29.34 -18.77 14.15
N ASN A 705 30.03 -18.18 13.17
CA ASN A 705 30.91 -17.04 13.37
C ASN A 705 30.17 -15.82 13.95
N GLN A 706 28.97 -15.50 13.45
CA GLN A 706 28.18 -14.38 14.03
C GLN A 706 27.69 -14.69 15.45
N VAL A 707 27.36 -15.96 15.75
CA VAL A 707 26.99 -16.38 17.11
C VAL A 707 28.15 -16.16 18.07
N HIS A 708 29.34 -16.67 17.73
CA HIS A 708 30.52 -16.54 18.59
C HIS A 708 30.89 -15.08 18.80
N PHE A 709 30.84 -14.27 17.75
CA PHE A 709 31.05 -12.83 17.88
C PHE A 709 30.10 -12.17 18.89
N ILE A 710 28.80 -12.53 18.88
CA ILE A 710 27.84 -12.02 19.87
C ILE A 710 28.18 -12.53 21.27
N GLN A 711 28.48 -13.81 21.44
CA GLN A 711 28.78 -14.40 22.75
C GLN A 711 30.04 -13.79 23.39
N GLU A 712 31.07 -13.52 22.59
CA GLU A 712 32.33 -12.94 23.04
C GLU A 712 32.20 -11.46 23.41
N ASN A 713 31.42 -10.69 22.65
CA ASN A 713 31.36 -9.23 22.83
C ASN A 713 30.20 -8.78 23.73
N LEU A 714 29.11 -9.54 23.81
CA LEU A 714 27.99 -9.25 24.72
C LEU A 714 28.30 -9.79 26.12
N THR A 715 29.38 -9.28 26.73
CA THR A 715 29.87 -9.74 28.03
C THR A 715 28.87 -9.47 29.16
N ASP A 716 29.04 -10.15 30.30
CA ASP A 716 28.24 -9.91 31.50
C ASP A 716 28.27 -8.44 31.94
N ALA A 717 29.43 -7.79 31.86
CA ALA A 717 29.59 -6.38 32.21
C ALA A 717 28.78 -5.45 31.28
N VAL A 718 28.75 -5.74 29.97
CA VAL A 718 27.92 -5.00 29.00
C VAL A 718 26.44 -5.19 29.32
N VAL A 719 26.02 -6.42 29.60
CA VAL A 719 24.62 -6.71 29.96
C VAL A 719 24.23 -6.02 31.27
N ASP A 720 25.11 -6.00 32.27
CA ASP A 720 24.81 -5.40 33.57
C ASP A 720 24.79 -3.86 33.51
N SER A 721 25.68 -3.24 32.73
CA SER A 721 25.75 -1.78 32.59
C SER A 721 24.61 -1.22 31.73
N ALA A 722 24.06 -2.00 30.80
CA ALA A 722 22.96 -1.61 29.92
C ALA A 722 21.71 -1.11 30.67
N PHE A 723 21.48 -1.54 31.90
CA PHE A 723 20.30 -1.17 32.70
C PHE A 723 20.56 0.03 33.64
N LEU A 724 21.76 0.63 33.62
CA LEU A 724 22.07 1.79 34.46
C LEU A 724 21.29 3.04 34.04
N SER A 725 20.86 3.12 32.78
CA SER A 725 19.99 4.19 32.27
C SER A 725 18.55 4.10 32.79
N TRP A 726 18.15 2.98 33.42
CA TRP A 726 16.81 2.82 33.94
C TRP A 726 16.62 3.53 35.28
N PRO A 727 15.43 4.11 35.53
CA PRO A 727 15.08 4.61 36.86
C PRO A 727 15.16 3.52 37.93
N ASP A 728 15.35 3.94 39.19
CA ASP A 728 15.61 3.04 40.31
C ASP A 728 14.60 1.89 40.45
N TYR A 729 13.31 2.18 40.27
CA TYR A 729 12.26 1.19 40.43
C TYR A 729 12.34 0.04 39.42
N PRO A 730 12.20 0.25 38.09
CA PRO A 730 12.36 -0.84 37.11
C PRO A 730 13.75 -1.47 37.16
N ARG A 731 14.80 -0.72 37.54
CA ARG A 731 16.15 -1.26 37.73
C ARG A 731 16.24 -2.26 38.90
N GLN A 732 15.44 -2.07 39.94
CA GLN A 732 15.38 -2.98 41.10
C GLN A 732 14.37 -4.12 40.90
N THR A 733 13.23 -3.86 40.27
CA THR A 733 12.12 -4.83 40.19
C THR A 733 12.14 -5.69 38.93
N SER A 734 12.52 -5.14 37.77
CA SER A 734 12.50 -5.85 36.48
C SER A 734 13.88 -6.28 35.99
N ALA A 735 14.88 -5.40 36.11
CA ALA A 735 16.21 -5.66 35.52
C ALA A 735 16.93 -6.93 36.03
N PRO A 736 16.83 -7.37 37.31
CA PRO A 736 17.50 -8.59 37.75
C PRO A 736 17.08 -9.83 36.95
N TYR A 737 15.77 -10.02 36.76
CA TYR A 737 15.25 -11.14 35.98
C TYR A 737 15.63 -11.02 34.50
N ILE A 738 15.47 -9.83 33.91
CA ILE A 738 15.78 -9.61 32.49
C ILE A 738 17.26 -9.87 32.20
N ARG A 739 18.18 -9.36 33.02
CA ARG A 739 19.64 -9.60 32.88
C ARG A 739 19.96 -11.07 32.94
N GLN A 740 19.39 -11.80 33.90
CA GLN A 740 19.58 -13.24 34.02
C GLN A 740 19.11 -13.99 32.74
N VAL A 741 17.90 -13.68 32.26
CA VAL A 741 17.34 -14.30 31.05
C VAL A 741 18.18 -13.97 29.82
N LEU A 742 18.65 -12.73 29.70
CA LEU A 742 19.46 -12.26 28.57
C LEU A 742 20.79 -13.00 28.50
N LYS A 743 21.51 -13.12 29.63
CA LYS A 743 22.75 -13.91 29.73
C LYS A 743 22.50 -15.37 29.34
N GLN A 744 21.43 -15.98 29.85
CA GLN A 744 21.06 -17.36 29.50
C GLN A 744 20.75 -17.53 28.00
N ARG A 745 20.08 -16.56 27.38
CA ARG A 745 19.79 -16.59 25.93
C ARG A 745 21.04 -16.41 25.09
N ARG A 746 21.94 -15.50 25.47
CA ARG A 746 23.27 -15.33 24.84
C ARG A 746 24.05 -16.65 24.90
N ASP A 747 24.12 -17.29 26.07
CA ASP A 747 24.90 -18.52 26.25
C ASP A 747 24.31 -19.69 25.44
N GLN A 748 22.98 -19.71 25.25
CA GLN A 748 22.27 -20.71 24.43
C GLN A 748 22.15 -20.34 22.95
N LEU A 749 22.76 -19.24 22.50
CA LEU A 749 22.52 -18.67 21.18
C LEU A 749 22.91 -19.63 20.05
N LEU A 750 23.98 -20.41 20.20
CA LEU A 750 24.42 -21.40 19.21
C LEU A 750 23.33 -22.42 18.86
N ASN A 751 22.67 -22.98 19.89
CA ASN A 751 21.58 -23.93 19.68
C ASN A 751 20.36 -23.25 19.02
N THR A 752 20.03 -22.04 19.47
CA THR A 752 18.93 -21.25 18.89
C THR A 752 19.19 -20.95 17.41
N ALA A 753 20.39 -20.46 17.09
CA ALA A 753 20.83 -20.16 15.74
C ALA A 753 20.83 -21.42 14.86
N ARG A 754 21.29 -22.57 15.38
CA ARG A 754 21.27 -23.85 14.63
C ARG A 754 19.86 -24.28 14.27
N ARG A 755 18.96 -24.29 15.25
CA ARG A 755 17.54 -24.61 15.03
C ARG A 755 16.90 -23.65 14.02
N TYR A 756 17.34 -22.39 14.01
CA TYR A 756 16.79 -21.39 13.12
C TYR A 756 17.34 -21.50 11.70
N TYR A 757 18.65 -21.67 11.55
CA TYR A 757 19.31 -21.99 10.28
C TYR A 757 18.69 -23.21 9.61
N GLU A 758 18.46 -24.29 10.36
CA GLU A 758 17.79 -25.50 9.86
C GLU A 758 16.31 -25.30 9.54
N PHE A 759 15.66 -24.28 10.10
CA PHE A 759 14.29 -23.93 9.74
C PHE A 759 14.25 -23.16 8.43
N LEU A 760 15.08 -22.12 8.29
CA LEU A 760 15.19 -21.31 7.06
C LEU A 760 15.77 -22.12 5.89
N SER A 761 16.75 -22.98 6.13
CA SER A 761 17.42 -23.75 5.07
C SER A 761 16.57 -24.88 4.48
N ARG A 762 15.33 -25.10 4.96
CA ARG A 762 14.42 -26.12 4.42
C ARG A 762 13.98 -25.83 3.00
N GLU A 763 13.63 -24.57 2.77
CA GLU A 763 13.14 -24.04 1.50
C GLU A 763 13.86 -22.70 1.33
N VAL A 764 14.70 -22.59 0.30
CA VAL A 764 15.53 -21.40 0.09
C VAL A 764 15.24 -20.82 -1.27
N ASP A 765 14.97 -19.52 -1.28
CA ASP A 765 14.78 -18.73 -2.48
C ASP A 765 16.10 -18.06 -2.88
N VAL A 766 16.47 -18.19 -4.15
CA VAL A 766 17.60 -17.53 -4.79
C VAL A 766 17.03 -16.66 -5.89
N TYR A 767 17.21 -15.35 -5.77
CA TYR A 767 16.69 -14.36 -6.72
C TYR A 767 17.80 -13.85 -7.62
N GLY A 768 17.56 -13.84 -8.93
CA GLY A 768 18.28 -13.05 -9.92
C GLY A 768 17.84 -11.60 -9.91
N THR A 769 18.02 -10.94 -11.04
CA THR A 769 17.66 -9.55 -11.26
C THR A 769 16.87 -9.36 -12.56
N GLU A 770 16.52 -8.13 -12.90
CA GLU A 770 15.92 -7.76 -14.18
C GLU A 770 17.00 -7.67 -15.29
N ASP A 771 18.29 -7.82 -14.94
CA ASP A 771 19.39 -8.04 -15.88
C ASP A 771 19.50 -9.53 -16.25
N ARG A 772 20.44 -9.85 -17.16
CA ARG A 772 20.64 -11.22 -17.66
C ARG A 772 21.63 -11.99 -16.78
N GLU A 773 21.21 -13.13 -16.24
CA GLU A 773 22.07 -13.99 -15.43
C GLU A 773 22.22 -15.43 -15.94
N ARG A 774 23.29 -16.09 -15.46
CA ARG A 774 23.48 -17.53 -15.59
C ARG A 774 23.55 -18.18 -14.22
N PHE A 775 22.61 -19.08 -13.97
CA PHE A 775 22.56 -19.95 -12.80
C PHE A 775 23.24 -21.29 -13.13
N ARG A 776 24.39 -21.55 -12.52
CA ARG A 776 25.06 -22.86 -12.56
C ARG A 776 24.71 -23.67 -11.32
N ILE A 777 24.02 -24.78 -11.51
CA ILE A 777 23.47 -25.62 -10.44
C ILE A 777 24.07 -27.02 -10.54
N GLU A 778 24.98 -27.33 -9.64
CA GLU A 778 25.79 -28.56 -9.68
C GLU A 778 25.39 -29.51 -8.55
N ARG A 779 24.88 -30.69 -8.91
CA ARG A 779 24.66 -31.79 -7.96
C ARG A 779 25.99 -32.50 -7.72
N LEU A 780 26.72 -32.03 -6.70
CA LEU A 780 28.08 -32.48 -6.38
C LEU A 780 28.10 -33.95 -5.92
N ASP A 781 27.17 -34.31 -5.03
CA ASP A 781 26.98 -35.67 -4.51
C ASP A 781 25.59 -35.82 -3.87
N ASP A 782 25.28 -37.00 -3.32
CA ASP A 782 23.99 -37.31 -2.68
C ASP A 782 23.61 -36.36 -1.53
N ARG A 783 24.59 -35.64 -0.97
CA ARG A 783 24.41 -34.71 0.15
C ARG A 783 24.53 -33.26 -0.25
N ARG A 784 25.15 -32.91 -1.38
CA ARG A 784 25.52 -31.51 -1.68
C ARG A 784 25.06 -31.07 -3.06
N THR A 785 24.49 -29.86 -3.11
CA THR A 785 24.15 -29.17 -4.36
C THR A 785 24.68 -27.74 -4.27
N ARG A 786 25.51 -27.31 -5.22
CA ARG A 786 26.06 -25.95 -5.27
C ARG A 786 25.31 -25.12 -6.29
N VAL A 787 24.93 -23.91 -5.92
CA VAL A 787 24.31 -22.93 -6.80
C VAL A 787 25.23 -21.73 -6.91
N ARG A 788 25.58 -21.37 -8.15
CA ARG A 788 26.34 -20.18 -8.49
C ARG A 788 25.56 -19.31 -9.47
N MET A 789 25.59 -18.00 -9.29
CA MET A 789 24.91 -17.04 -10.17
C MET A 789 25.94 -16.06 -10.72
N TYR A 790 25.94 -15.87 -12.04
CA TYR A 790 26.84 -14.96 -12.73
C TYR A 790 26.05 -13.93 -13.53
N GLU A 791 26.49 -12.68 -13.51
CA GLU A 791 26.00 -11.67 -14.46
C GLU A 791 26.48 -12.02 -15.89
N LEU A 792 25.62 -11.84 -16.88
CA LEU A 792 25.97 -11.99 -18.30
C LEU A 792 26.06 -10.63 -19.00
N SER A 793 27.06 -10.49 -19.87
CA SER A 793 27.09 -9.39 -20.85
C SER A 793 26.03 -9.58 -21.94
N LYS A 794 25.73 -8.52 -22.69
CA LYS A 794 24.87 -8.58 -23.90
C LYS A 794 25.32 -9.62 -24.94
N LYS A 795 26.58 -10.05 -24.91
CA LYS A 795 27.15 -11.09 -25.80
C LYS A 795 27.20 -12.48 -25.15
N GLY A 796 26.56 -12.70 -23.99
CA GLY A 796 26.51 -14.00 -23.29
C GLY A 796 27.79 -14.41 -22.57
N LYS A 797 28.76 -13.49 -22.39
CA LYS A 797 29.97 -13.74 -21.58
C LYS A 797 29.70 -13.48 -20.10
N GLU A 798 30.16 -14.39 -19.24
CA GLU A 798 30.15 -14.23 -17.79
C GLU A 798 31.03 -13.06 -17.35
N LYS A 799 30.51 -12.30 -16.38
CA LYS A 799 31.21 -11.23 -15.68
C LYS A 799 31.38 -11.61 -14.21
N ASP A 800 30.66 -10.95 -13.31
CA ASP A 800 30.85 -11.06 -11.87
C ASP A 800 30.07 -12.25 -11.29
N LEU A 801 30.68 -12.91 -10.29
CA LEU A 801 29.99 -13.88 -9.44
C LEU A 801 29.11 -13.13 -8.42
N LEU A 802 27.80 -13.37 -8.50
CA LEU A 802 26.80 -12.66 -7.71
C LEU A 802 26.36 -13.46 -6.49
N TYR A 803 26.29 -14.79 -6.62
CA TYR A 803 25.85 -15.70 -5.57
C TYR A 803 26.64 -17.00 -5.63
N ASP A 804 26.97 -17.58 -4.47
CA ASP A 804 27.60 -18.89 -4.36
C ASP A 804 27.26 -19.54 -3.02
N ARG A 805 26.51 -20.64 -3.05
CA ARG A 805 26.18 -21.41 -1.84
C ARG A 805 26.13 -22.90 -2.13
N THR A 806 26.66 -23.69 -1.19
CA THR A 806 26.51 -25.15 -1.20
C THR A 806 25.44 -25.57 -0.19
N PHE A 807 24.35 -26.13 -0.71
CA PHE A 807 23.22 -26.63 0.05
C PHE A 807 23.41 -28.09 0.44
N THR A 808 22.93 -28.45 1.64
CA THR A 808 23.00 -29.82 2.15
C THR A 808 21.64 -30.51 2.09
N HIS A 809 21.58 -31.67 1.43
CA HIS A 809 20.41 -32.53 1.35
C HIS A 809 20.05 -33.12 2.72
N GLY A 810 18.79 -33.02 3.11
CA GLY A 810 18.31 -33.37 4.44
C GLY A 810 17.76 -32.14 5.16
N PRO A 811 18.63 -31.22 5.62
CA PRO A 811 18.22 -29.89 6.07
C PRO A 811 17.48 -29.13 4.96
N THR A 812 18.02 -29.13 3.74
CA THR A 812 17.39 -28.50 2.58
C THR A 812 16.55 -29.51 1.80
N ARG A 813 15.26 -29.16 1.62
CA ARG A 813 14.28 -29.94 0.87
C ARG A 813 14.09 -29.41 -0.53
N GLU A 814 14.00 -28.10 -0.69
CA GLU A 814 13.78 -27.42 -1.96
C GLU A 814 14.67 -26.16 -2.08
N ILE A 815 15.12 -25.88 -3.30
CA ILE A 815 15.74 -24.61 -3.68
C ILE A 815 14.89 -24.04 -4.81
N HIS A 816 14.40 -22.82 -4.65
CA HIS A 816 13.65 -22.09 -5.65
C HIS A 816 14.58 -21.02 -6.23
N ILE A 817 14.76 -21.04 -7.55
CA ILE A 817 15.70 -20.17 -8.26
C ILE A 817 14.88 -19.35 -9.24
N TYR A 818 14.84 -18.04 -9.02
CA TYR A 818 14.05 -17.08 -9.77
C TYR A 818 14.96 -16.26 -10.69
N GLY A 819 14.71 -16.32 -12.00
CA GLY A 819 15.38 -15.48 -13.00
C GLY A 819 14.88 -14.04 -12.95
N LEU A 820 13.55 -13.86 -12.84
CA LEU A 820 12.85 -12.57 -12.95
C LEU A 820 12.72 -12.11 -14.40
N ASP A 821 13.11 -10.90 -14.77
CA ASP A 821 12.71 -10.31 -16.08
C ASP A 821 13.78 -10.48 -17.19
N GLY A 822 15.00 -10.92 -16.86
CA GLY A 822 16.09 -11.09 -17.82
C GLY A 822 15.97 -12.31 -18.75
N ASP A 823 16.83 -12.37 -19.78
CA ASP A 823 16.96 -13.54 -20.69
C ASP A 823 17.89 -14.62 -20.06
N ASP A 824 17.44 -15.26 -18.99
CA ASP A 824 18.29 -16.01 -18.08
C ASP A 824 18.67 -17.41 -18.56
N GLU A 825 19.79 -17.91 -18.04
CA GLU A 825 20.29 -19.24 -18.35
C GLU A 825 20.38 -20.11 -17.10
N PHE A 826 19.56 -21.16 -17.02
CA PHE A 826 19.60 -22.16 -15.96
C PHE A 826 20.31 -23.42 -16.42
N ILE A 827 21.50 -23.68 -15.88
CA ILE A 827 22.34 -24.82 -16.24
C ILE A 827 22.43 -25.79 -15.06
N VAL A 828 21.80 -26.96 -15.19
CA VAL A 828 21.76 -27.99 -14.14
C VAL A 828 22.59 -29.21 -14.56
N THR A 829 23.54 -29.62 -13.72
CA THR A 829 24.44 -30.74 -14.00
C THR A 829 24.64 -31.68 -12.78
N GLY A 830 25.25 -32.83 -13.03
CA GLY A 830 25.63 -33.81 -12.01
C GLY A 830 24.73 -35.05 -11.97
N ARG A 831 25.28 -36.19 -11.53
CA ARG A 831 24.59 -37.48 -11.48
C ARG A 831 24.70 -38.06 -10.07
N VAL A 832 23.56 -38.18 -9.40
CA VAL A 832 23.48 -38.56 -7.98
C VAL A 832 22.33 -39.53 -7.73
N SER A 833 22.37 -40.29 -6.65
CA SER A 833 21.28 -41.19 -6.24
C SER A 833 20.19 -40.44 -5.47
N LYS A 834 20.56 -39.37 -4.75
CA LYS A 834 19.64 -38.50 -4.00
C LYS A 834 20.01 -37.04 -4.24
N GLY A 835 19.03 -36.14 -4.14
CA GLY A 835 19.26 -34.72 -4.37
C GLY A 835 18.12 -33.83 -3.89
N VAL A 836 18.46 -32.56 -3.70
CA VAL A 836 17.51 -31.48 -3.37
C VAL A 836 16.58 -31.23 -4.56
N LYS A 837 15.31 -30.93 -4.30
CA LYS A 837 14.37 -30.54 -5.36
C LYS A 837 14.68 -29.11 -5.80
N LEU A 838 14.79 -28.89 -7.11
CA LEU A 838 14.97 -27.59 -7.74
C LEU A 838 13.66 -27.13 -8.35
N ARG A 839 13.32 -25.87 -8.13
CA ARG A 839 12.30 -25.14 -8.87
C ARG A 839 12.98 -24.01 -9.60
N LEU A 840 13.06 -24.11 -10.91
CA LEU A 840 13.59 -23.07 -11.77
C LEU A 840 12.40 -22.26 -12.24
N VAL A 841 12.39 -20.98 -11.93
CA VAL A 841 11.31 -20.05 -12.23
C VAL A 841 11.93 -18.97 -13.11
N GLY A 842 11.54 -18.91 -14.37
CA GLY A 842 11.95 -17.83 -15.28
C GLY A 842 11.21 -16.53 -14.96
N GLY A 843 10.90 -15.76 -16.00
CA GLY A 843 9.88 -14.72 -15.89
C GLY A 843 9.45 -14.13 -17.23
N LEU A 844 9.70 -12.83 -17.47
CA LEU A 844 9.19 -12.17 -18.68
C LEU A 844 10.16 -12.26 -19.88
N GLY A 845 11.44 -12.57 -19.64
CA GLY A 845 12.47 -12.70 -20.66
C GLY A 845 12.39 -14.00 -21.47
N GLU A 846 13.30 -14.15 -22.43
CA GLU A 846 13.46 -15.35 -23.25
C GLU A 846 14.50 -16.30 -22.60
N ASP A 847 14.02 -17.18 -21.73
CA ASP A 847 14.87 -18.00 -20.85
C ASP A 847 15.37 -19.31 -21.50
N LEU A 848 16.59 -19.73 -21.13
CA LEU A 848 17.18 -21.03 -21.45
C LEU A 848 17.20 -21.94 -20.21
N PHE A 849 16.53 -23.08 -20.31
CA PHE A 849 16.59 -24.15 -19.30
C PHE A 849 17.36 -25.36 -19.85
N HIS A 850 18.58 -25.56 -19.40
CA HIS A 850 19.46 -26.65 -19.80
C HIS A 850 19.73 -27.60 -18.61
N ASP A 851 19.18 -28.81 -18.65
CA ASP A 851 19.30 -29.81 -17.58
C ASP A 851 19.87 -31.14 -18.09
N GLU A 852 21.15 -31.36 -17.82
CA GLU A 852 21.88 -32.62 -18.07
C GLU A 852 22.04 -33.46 -16.79
N SER A 853 21.39 -33.07 -15.70
CA SER A 853 21.50 -33.76 -14.42
C SER A 853 20.66 -35.04 -14.36
N ARG A 854 20.98 -35.90 -13.39
CA ARG A 854 20.19 -37.10 -13.09
C ARG A 854 20.13 -37.33 -11.59
N VAL A 855 18.94 -37.57 -11.06
CA VAL A 855 18.73 -38.00 -9.69
C VAL A 855 18.05 -39.37 -9.67
N GLY A 856 18.54 -40.28 -8.83
CA GLY A 856 17.91 -41.59 -8.65
C GLY A 856 16.46 -41.50 -8.14
N GLY A 857 15.64 -42.47 -8.52
CA GLY A 857 14.25 -42.64 -8.05
C GLY A 857 13.18 -42.34 -9.10
N LEU A 858 11.92 -42.51 -8.71
CA LEU A 858 10.76 -42.37 -9.62
C LEU A 858 10.30 -40.92 -9.82
N GLY A 859 10.68 -40.02 -8.92
CA GLY A 859 10.21 -38.64 -8.90
C GLY A 859 11.26 -37.67 -9.46
N LYS A 860 10.86 -36.91 -10.47
CA LYS A 860 11.63 -35.80 -11.04
C LYS A 860 11.92 -34.71 -10.00
N LYS A 861 13.18 -34.28 -9.91
CA LYS A 861 13.69 -33.31 -8.93
C LYS A 861 14.01 -31.95 -9.53
N THR A 862 13.97 -31.79 -10.84
CA THR A 862 14.06 -30.47 -11.49
C THR A 862 12.70 -30.10 -12.07
N LEU A 863 12.09 -29.01 -11.58
CA LEU A 863 10.78 -28.53 -12.04
C LEU A 863 10.96 -27.14 -12.64
N ILE A 864 10.46 -26.93 -13.85
CA ILE A 864 10.62 -25.68 -14.62
C ILE A 864 9.29 -24.95 -14.69
N TYR A 865 9.23 -23.74 -14.16
CA TYR A 865 8.06 -22.87 -14.10
C TYR A 865 8.32 -21.61 -14.91
N ASP A 866 7.39 -21.28 -15.80
CA ASP A 866 7.46 -20.10 -16.64
C ASP A 866 6.17 -19.94 -17.46
N ASN A 867 6.05 -18.85 -18.20
CA ASN A 867 5.11 -18.74 -19.30
C ASN A 867 5.52 -19.65 -20.48
N LYS A 868 4.61 -19.93 -21.42
CA LYS A 868 4.91 -20.79 -22.59
C LYS A 868 5.48 -20.02 -23.79
N LEU A 869 5.76 -18.74 -23.65
CA LEU A 869 6.24 -17.88 -24.72
C LEU A 869 7.77 -17.93 -24.74
N LYS A 870 8.33 -18.16 -25.93
CA LYS A 870 9.72 -17.88 -26.32
C LYS A 870 10.89 -18.51 -25.52
N ASN A 871 10.64 -19.38 -24.55
CA ASN A 871 11.73 -20.05 -23.81
C ASN A 871 12.27 -21.30 -24.52
N ILE A 872 13.56 -21.57 -24.34
CA ILE A 872 14.29 -22.73 -24.89
C ILE A 872 14.46 -23.78 -23.78
N LEU A 873 13.98 -25.02 -24.02
CA LEU A 873 14.14 -26.14 -23.09
C LEU A 873 15.04 -27.23 -23.70
N GLU A 874 16.21 -27.38 -23.11
CA GLU A 874 17.20 -28.43 -23.42
C GLU A 874 17.30 -29.39 -22.22
N THR A 875 16.26 -30.21 -22.05
CA THR A 875 16.08 -30.97 -20.81
C THR A 875 16.18 -32.47 -20.99
N GLY A 876 16.93 -33.15 -20.11
CA GLY A 876 16.93 -34.60 -19.97
C GLY A 876 15.69 -35.17 -19.24
N PRO A 877 15.64 -36.50 -18.97
CA PRO A 877 14.50 -37.15 -18.34
C PRO A 877 14.24 -36.69 -16.89
N GLU A 878 15.22 -36.08 -16.22
CA GLU A 878 15.13 -35.58 -14.84
C GLU A 878 14.16 -34.39 -14.70
N SER A 879 13.98 -33.63 -15.78
CA SER A 879 13.26 -32.35 -15.77
C SER A 879 11.76 -32.50 -16.00
N ARG A 880 10.96 -31.71 -15.29
CA ARG A 880 9.51 -31.65 -15.43
C ARG A 880 9.08 -30.23 -15.86
N ASP A 881 8.63 -30.11 -17.10
CA ASP A 881 8.01 -28.87 -17.60
C ASP A 881 6.68 -28.62 -16.85
N LYS A 882 6.61 -27.49 -16.15
CA LYS A 882 5.45 -26.97 -15.42
C LYS A 882 5.03 -25.60 -15.95
N ARG A 883 5.54 -25.17 -17.11
CA ARG A 883 5.21 -23.88 -17.71
C ARG A 883 3.71 -23.78 -18.04
N SER A 884 3.15 -22.60 -17.80
CA SER A 884 1.73 -22.29 -17.91
C SER A 884 1.53 -20.83 -18.27
N ASN A 885 0.49 -20.52 -19.06
CA ASN A 885 0.08 -19.13 -19.32
C ASN A 885 -0.96 -18.64 -18.29
N ARG A 886 -1.04 -19.28 -17.12
CA ARG A 886 -1.93 -18.86 -16.04
C ARG A 886 -1.15 -17.95 -15.11
N ALA A 887 -1.67 -16.74 -14.89
CA ALA A 887 -1.15 -15.72 -13.99
C ALA A 887 -1.44 -16.04 -12.51
#